data_AF-A0AAZ3PR30-F1
#
_entry.id   AF-A0AAZ3PR30-F1
#
_cell.length_a   1.000
_cell.length_b   1.000
_cell.length_c   1.000
_cell.angle_alpha   90.00
_cell.angle_beta   90.00
_cell.angle_gamma   90.00
#
_symmetry.space_group_name_H-M   'P 1'
#
loop_
_entity.id
_entity.type
_entity.pdbx_description
1 polymer ?
#
loop_
_entity_poly.entity_id
_entity_poly.type
_entity_poly.pdbx_seq_one_letter_code
_entity_poly.pdbx_strand_id
1 'polypeptide(L)'
;MESNGKAEKHGLERDADLQLLLVGGELLKVRSSSWKKNRFYKLQEDCTTMWHESHRTFKRNQTFSIDEIESVRKGRQSEGLQKHTEAHVEDRCFSIIFKGRRRNLDLIATSAEEARQWVNGLEKIISNMKKLNSQQTSEHWIFNCMRKADKNKDNKMTLKELKHFLRQINIEVDDMYAEVLLCYSNSGSLEGPEIKHFYDLLIYREEIDVIYGKYATTGEQMSVKDLLNFLLNEQREVATMEDAVSLIERYELDDSAKQKNHMTKDGFLMYLHQEEGSIFNPAHKEVFQDMSQPINHYFISSSHNTYLMEDQLKGHSSTEAYIKALMKSCRCVELDCWDGAHGEPIIYHGHTLTSKVLFKDVIKAIKEYAFKTSEYPVILSLENHCTLEQQKLMAKHMISILGSALLTSPLEDQMPTAFPSPQDLKGRFIIKGKRLNKLDAVFSNTSPGVEEDCVSEEDEAAETSNSKTDTNGQKSKIKLAKQLSDLVIYCKSVHFSGFEHAKDKQAFYEMSSFKESKAVNLAETAGNAFIHHNMTKLSRIYPAGSRTDSSNYNPVSLWNAGCQIVALNFQTPSKEMDLNQGRFRSNGVSGYVLKPGFQRYPGTEFDPMTLTKGPWLKRKTFHIMVISAQQLPKLNKDKCKSIVDPLVKVEIDGVPADTCSKETRSIENNGFNPMWNETFQFDIQVPELALVRFLVEDYDSTSQNDLIGQYCLPLTSLQNGYRHVPLLTKHGDVIPSAGLFVHLMLLDAK
;
A
#
# COMPACT_ATOMS: atom_id res chain seq x y z
N MET A 1 -26.77 -0.62 -28.28
CA MET A 1 -25.68 -1.07 -27.39
C MET A 1 -24.97 -2.36 -27.84
N GLU A 2 -25.39 -3.04 -28.92
CA GLU A 2 -24.75 -4.31 -29.34
C GLU A 2 -23.51 -4.17 -30.25
N SER A 3 -23.25 -3.01 -30.89
CA SER A 3 -22.21 -2.93 -31.93
C SER A 3 -20.81 -2.55 -31.44
N ASN A 4 -20.65 -1.88 -30.29
CA ASN A 4 -19.33 -1.42 -29.81
C ASN A 4 -18.74 -2.27 -28.68
N GLY A 5 -19.52 -3.21 -28.11
CA GLY A 5 -19.01 -4.24 -27.19
C GLY A 5 -18.32 -5.42 -27.88
N LYS A 6 -18.01 -5.29 -29.18
CA LYS A 6 -17.24 -6.29 -29.94
C LYS A 6 -15.73 -6.00 -29.95
N ALA A 7 -15.29 -4.85 -29.45
CA ALA A 7 -13.88 -4.64 -29.16
C ALA A 7 -13.49 -5.56 -27.99
N GLU A 8 -12.74 -6.62 -28.32
CA GLU A 8 -12.10 -7.60 -27.44
C GLU A 8 -12.95 -8.72 -26.81
N LYS A 9 -13.90 -9.29 -27.57
CA LYS A 9 -14.28 -10.71 -27.40
C LYS A 9 -13.27 -11.69 -28.02
N HIS A 10 -12.07 -11.24 -28.37
CA HIS A 10 -11.04 -12.09 -28.97
C HIS A 10 -10.26 -12.85 -27.88
N GLY A 11 -10.81 -14.00 -27.46
CA GLY A 11 -10.07 -15.03 -26.71
C GLY A 11 -10.86 -15.74 -25.61
N LEU A 12 -11.88 -15.09 -25.04
CA LEU A 12 -12.55 -15.56 -23.81
C LEU A 12 -13.81 -16.40 -24.06
N GLU A 13 -14.48 -16.26 -25.22
CA GLU A 13 -15.71 -17.02 -25.52
C GLU A 13 -15.47 -18.53 -25.67
N ARG A 14 -14.22 -18.95 -25.97
CA ARG A 14 -13.83 -20.37 -26.12
C ARG A 14 -13.16 -20.96 -24.88
N ASP A 15 -13.00 -20.18 -23.81
CA ASP A 15 -12.33 -20.64 -22.59
C ASP A 15 -13.30 -21.43 -21.71
N ALA A 16 -13.08 -22.73 -21.59
CA ALA A 16 -13.93 -23.64 -20.83
C ALA A 16 -14.05 -23.25 -19.35
N ASP A 17 -13.01 -22.63 -18.76
CA ASP A 17 -13.02 -22.22 -17.35
C ASP A 17 -13.95 -21.01 -17.13
N LEU A 18 -13.97 -20.06 -18.08
CA LEU A 18 -14.83 -18.88 -18.02
C LEU A 18 -16.29 -19.24 -18.28
N GLN A 19 -16.54 -20.16 -19.21
CA GLN A 19 -17.89 -20.67 -19.45
C GLN A 19 -18.45 -21.36 -18.19
N LEU A 20 -17.61 -22.11 -17.46
CA LEU A 20 -18.02 -22.70 -16.18
C LEU A 20 -18.41 -21.63 -15.15
N LEU A 21 -17.64 -20.55 -15.03
CA LEU A 21 -17.97 -19.43 -14.15
C LEU A 21 -19.29 -18.75 -14.54
N LEU A 22 -19.52 -18.55 -15.84
CA LEU A 22 -20.74 -17.95 -16.40
C LEU A 22 -21.95 -18.87 -16.30
N VAL A 23 -21.80 -20.19 -16.27
CA VAL A 23 -22.89 -21.12 -15.95
C VAL A 23 -23.15 -21.11 -14.44
N GLY A 24 -22.08 -21.10 -13.65
CA GLY A 24 -22.09 -21.17 -12.21
C GLY A 24 -22.10 -22.61 -11.69
N GLY A 25 -21.90 -22.75 -10.38
CA GLY A 25 -21.79 -24.06 -9.73
C GLY A 25 -22.10 -24.02 -8.25
N GLU A 26 -22.44 -25.19 -7.69
CA GLU A 26 -22.59 -25.35 -6.24
C GLU A 26 -21.23 -25.55 -5.59
N LEU A 27 -20.91 -24.67 -4.63
CA LEU A 27 -19.70 -24.76 -3.83
C LEU A 27 -20.06 -24.88 -2.36
N LEU A 28 -19.34 -25.74 -1.63
CA LEU A 28 -19.51 -25.87 -0.20
C LEU A 28 -18.74 -24.75 0.50
N LYS A 29 -19.46 -23.76 1.01
CA LYS A 29 -18.87 -22.66 1.78
C LYS A 29 -18.53 -23.09 3.19
N VAL A 30 -17.27 -22.93 3.56
CA VAL A 30 -16.74 -23.29 4.89
C VAL A 30 -16.64 -22.04 5.76
N ARG A 31 -17.11 -22.11 7.01
CA ARG A 31 -16.88 -21.07 8.03
C ARG A 31 -16.33 -21.63 9.33
N SER A 32 -16.73 -22.85 9.67
CA SER A 32 -16.23 -23.59 10.82
C SER A 32 -16.40 -25.09 10.55
N SER A 33 -15.86 -25.93 11.43
CA SER A 33 -16.03 -27.39 11.31
C SER A 33 -17.51 -27.80 11.35
N SER A 34 -18.35 -27.06 12.10
CA SER A 34 -19.80 -27.28 12.23
C SER A 34 -20.64 -26.49 11.23
N TRP A 35 -20.07 -25.52 10.52
CA TRP A 35 -20.79 -24.70 9.55
C TRP A 35 -20.15 -24.84 8.16
N LYS A 36 -20.77 -25.70 7.36
CA LYS A 36 -20.47 -25.92 5.95
C LYS A 36 -21.80 -25.93 5.20
N LYS A 37 -21.99 -25.08 4.19
CA LYS A 37 -23.26 -24.99 3.46
C LYS A 37 -23.04 -24.82 1.97
N ASN A 38 -23.77 -25.59 1.17
CA ASN A 38 -23.80 -25.41 -0.28
C ASN A 38 -24.36 -24.04 -0.62
N ARG A 39 -23.74 -23.38 -1.58
CA ARG A 39 -24.17 -22.11 -2.14
C ARG A 39 -23.89 -22.13 -3.62
N PHE A 40 -24.85 -21.68 -4.40
CA PHE A 40 -24.61 -21.44 -5.81
C PHE A 40 -23.81 -20.15 -6.01
N TYR A 41 -22.79 -20.20 -6.84
CA TYR A 41 -21.98 -19.06 -7.26
C TYR A 41 -21.96 -18.96 -8.77
N LYS A 42 -21.99 -17.74 -9.32
CA LYS A 42 -22.01 -17.50 -10.77
C LYS A 42 -21.38 -16.16 -11.10
N LEU A 43 -20.58 -16.11 -12.16
CA LEU A 43 -20.14 -14.87 -12.78
C LEU A 43 -21.26 -14.30 -13.66
N GLN A 44 -21.53 -13.00 -13.54
CA GLN A 44 -22.50 -12.34 -14.41
C GLN A 44 -21.92 -12.07 -15.80
N GLU A 45 -22.79 -11.83 -16.77
CA GLU A 45 -22.41 -11.57 -18.17
C GLU A 45 -21.57 -10.29 -18.35
N ASP A 46 -21.51 -9.43 -17.33
CA ASP A 46 -20.62 -8.27 -17.28
C ASP A 46 -19.14 -8.63 -17.02
N CYS A 47 -18.86 -9.92 -16.75
CA CYS A 47 -17.56 -10.48 -16.37
C CYS A 47 -16.86 -9.75 -15.22
N THR A 48 -17.60 -8.96 -14.45
CA THR A 48 -17.08 -8.10 -13.36
C THR A 48 -17.80 -8.32 -12.04
N THR A 49 -19.00 -8.90 -12.08
CA THR A 49 -19.82 -9.12 -10.90
C THR A 49 -19.96 -10.63 -10.63
N MET A 50 -19.60 -11.03 -9.41
CA MET A 50 -19.93 -12.37 -8.89
C MET A 50 -21.25 -12.32 -8.15
N TRP A 51 -22.19 -13.18 -8.53
CA TRP A 51 -23.42 -13.44 -7.80
C TRP A 51 -23.26 -14.69 -6.94
N HIS A 52 -23.91 -14.68 -5.77
CA HIS A 52 -23.99 -15.83 -4.90
C HIS A 52 -25.35 -15.95 -4.22
N GLU A 53 -25.76 -17.19 -3.99
CA GLU A 53 -26.99 -17.47 -3.27
C GLU A 53 -26.91 -17.05 -1.79
N SER A 54 -28.01 -16.57 -1.22
CA SER A 54 -28.12 -16.25 0.20
C SER A 54 -29.53 -16.54 0.73
N HIS A 55 -29.67 -17.50 1.64
CA HIS A 55 -30.94 -17.78 2.33
C HIS A 55 -31.19 -16.90 3.56
N ARG A 56 -30.51 -15.76 3.71
CA ARG A 56 -30.85 -14.76 4.74
C ARG A 56 -31.94 -13.83 4.20
N THR A 57 -33.11 -13.87 4.81
CA THR A 57 -34.35 -13.17 4.42
C THR A 57 -34.25 -11.64 4.31
N PHE A 58 -33.21 -11.01 4.86
CA PHE A 58 -33.05 -9.54 4.89
C PHE A 58 -31.76 -8.99 4.26
N LYS A 59 -30.92 -9.82 3.60
CA LYS A 59 -29.73 -9.30 2.90
C LYS A 59 -30.05 -8.97 1.44
N ARG A 60 -30.01 -7.67 1.09
CA ARG A 60 -30.19 -7.16 -0.28
C ARG A 60 -29.04 -7.47 -1.23
N ASN A 61 -27.79 -7.50 -0.76
CA ASN A 61 -26.63 -7.65 -1.65
C ASN A 61 -26.19 -9.12 -1.73
N GLN A 62 -26.52 -9.75 -2.87
CA GLN A 62 -26.13 -11.11 -3.26
C GLN A 62 -24.93 -11.12 -4.22
N THR A 63 -24.24 -9.99 -4.34
CA THR A 63 -23.15 -9.82 -5.30
C THR A 63 -21.91 -9.24 -4.65
N PHE A 64 -20.77 -9.44 -5.29
CA PHE A 64 -19.51 -8.74 -5.02
C PHE A 64 -18.75 -8.52 -6.33
N SER A 65 -17.97 -7.43 -6.42
CA SER A 65 -17.14 -7.16 -7.60
C SER A 65 -15.89 -8.05 -7.61
N ILE A 66 -15.43 -8.44 -8.80
CA ILE A 66 -14.12 -9.04 -9.00
C ILE A 66 -13.00 -8.08 -8.56
N ASP A 67 -13.20 -6.76 -8.66
CA ASP A 67 -12.24 -5.75 -8.22
C ASP A 67 -11.96 -5.78 -6.71
N GLU A 68 -12.88 -6.35 -5.92
CA GLU A 68 -12.71 -6.52 -4.48
C GLU A 68 -11.82 -7.72 -4.14
N ILE A 69 -11.49 -8.57 -5.11
CA ILE A 69 -10.64 -9.76 -4.92
C ILE A 69 -9.18 -9.32 -4.97
N GLU A 70 -8.44 -9.67 -3.93
CA GLU A 70 -6.99 -9.48 -3.83
C GLU A 70 -6.24 -10.63 -4.53
N SER A 71 -6.63 -11.87 -4.20
CA SER A 71 -6.06 -13.09 -4.79
C SER A 71 -7.01 -14.28 -4.63
N VAL A 72 -6.77 -15.32 -5.42
CA VAL A 72 -7.39 -16.64 -5.25
C VAL A 72 -6.27 -17.60 -4.85
N ARG A 73 -6.51 -18.41 -3.81
CA ARG A 73 -5.51 -19.36 -3.29
C ARG A 73 -6.05 -20.78 -3.43
N LYS A 74 -5.37 -21.60 -4.24
CA LYS A 74 -5.72 -23.01 -4.42
C LYS A 74 -5.36 -23.84 -3.19
N GLY A 75 -6.15 -24.86 -2.88
CA GLY A 75 -5.92 -25.79 -1.80
C GLY A 75 -6.32 -25.24 -0.44
N ARG A 76 -5.68 -25.74 0.62
CA ARG A 76 -5.92 -25.34 2.01
C ARG A 76 -4.90 -24.30 2.44
N GLN A 77 -4.78 -23.21 1.68
CA GLN A 77 -3.80 -22.15 1.95
C GLN A 77 -4.32 -21.05 2.87
N SER A 78 -5.63 -20.99 3.15
CA SER A 78 -6.19 -20.11 4.17
C SER A 78 -6.20 -20.77 5.55
N GLU A 79 -6.07 -19.96 6.61
CA GLU A 79 -6.18 -20.43 7.99
C GLU A 79 -7.52 -21.16 8.25
N GLY A 80 -8.60 -20.61 7.70
CA GLY A 80 -9.94 -21.18 7.83
C GLY A 80 -10.05 -22.59 7.24
N LEU A 81 -9.53 -22.80 6.03
CA LEU A 81 -9.53 -24.13 5.42
C LEU A 81 -8.59 -25.09 6.14
N GLN A 82 -7.38 -24.67 6.54
CA GLN A 82 -6.46 -25.53 7.30
C GLN A 82 -7.10 -26.05 8.59
N LYS A 83 -7.84 -25.18 9.29
CA LYS A 83 -8.46 -25.49 10.59
C LYS A 83 -9.74 -26.31 10.49
N HIS A 84 -10.53 -26.12 9.43
CA HIS A 84 -11.90 -26.64 9.35
C HIS A 84 -12.10 -27.75 8.31
N THR A 85 -11.04 -28.14 7.61
CA THR A 85 -11.04 -29.22 6.61
C THR A 85 -9.87 -30.16 6.84
N GLU A 86 -9.87 -31.31 6.15
CA GLU A 86 -8.84 -32.35 6.25
C GLU A 86 -7.93 -32.38 5.01
N ALA A 87 -6.76 -33.00 5.10
CA ALA A 87 -5.80 -33.06 4.00
C ALA A 87 -6.34 -33.76 2.75
N HIS A 88 -7.20 -34.77 2.91
CA HIS A 88 -7.74 -35.52 1.78
C HIS A 88 -8.67 -34.70 0.86
N VAL A 89 -9.16 -33.53 1.28
CA VAL A 89 -9.99 -32.65 0.44
C VAL A 89 -9.21 -31.49 -0.19
N GLU A 90 -7.89 -31.45 -0.01
CA GLU A 90 -7.05 -30.31 -0.40
C GLU A 90 -7.20 -29.94 -1.88
N ASP A 91 -7.17 -30.91 -2.79
CA ASP A 91 -7.25 -30.65 -4.23
C ASP A 91 -8.60 -30.08 -4.70
N ARG A 92 -9.62 -30.14 -3.84
CA ARG A 92 -10.96 -29.58 -4.09
C ARG A 92 -11.18 -28.22 -3.42
N CYS A 93 -10.24 -27.79 -2.59
CA CYS A 93 -10.36 -26.58 -1.81
C CYS A 93 -9.78 -25.37 -2.55
N PHE A 94 -10.34 -24.20 -2.32
CA PHE A 94 -9.73 -22.91 -2.66
C PHE A 94 -10.35 -21.78 -1.84
N SER A 95 -9.65 -20.65 -1.77
CA SER A 95 -10.11 -19.45 -1.06
C SER A 95 -10.07 -18.23 -1.96
N ILE A 96 -11.09 -17.39 -1.87
CA ILE A 96 -11.09 -16.03 -2.44
C ILE A 96 -10.71 -15.06 -1.32
N ILE A 97 -9.57 -14.40 -1.48
CA ILE A 97 -9.04 -13.40 -0.55
C ILE A 97 -9.50 -12.02 -1.00
N PHE A 98 -10.14 -11.28 -0.10
CA PHE A 98 -10.67 -9.95 -0.41
C PHE A 98 -9.75 -8.85 0.09
N LYS A 99 -9.72 -7.74 -0.64
CA LYS A 99 -9.07 -6.49 -0.22
C LYS A 99 -9.69 -5.96 1.08
N GLY A 100 -8.90 -5.22 1.86
CA GLY A 100 -9.32 -4.61 3.12
C GLY A 100 -9.63 -5.61 4.25
N ARG A 101 -10.69 -5.33 5.04
CA ARG A 101 -11.09 -6.10 6.24
C ARG A 101 -12.14 -7.20 5.98
N ARG A 102 -12.53 -7.41 4.72
CA ARG A 102 -13.54 -8.42 4.39
C ARG A 102 -12.97 -9.82 4.65
N ARG A 103 -13.76 -10.67 5.30
CA ARG A 103 -13.36 -12.06 5.57
C ARG A 103 -13.21 -12.84 4.27
N ASN A 104 -12.18 -13.68 4.20
CA ASN A 104 -11.94 -14.61 3.11
C ASN A 104 -13.15 -15.51 2.89
N LEU A 105 -13.33 -15.93 1.63
CA LEU A 105 -14.35 -16.90 1.25
C LEU A 105 -13.71 -18.25 0.96
N ASP A 106 -13.85 -19.15 1.92
CA ASP A 106 -13.33 -20.51 1.87
C ASP A 106 -14.35 -21.48 1.26
N LEU A 107 -13.93 -22.18 0.20
CA LEU A 107 -14.81 -22.96 -0.67
C LEU A 107 -14.23 -24.36 -0.92
N ILE A 108 -15.12 -25.34 -1.09
CA ILE A 108 -14.80 -26.69 -1.55
C ILE A 108 -15.68 -27.00 -2.76
N ALA A 109 -15.06 -27.35 -3.88
CA ALA A 109 -15.73 -27.78 -5.10
C ALA A 109 -16.12 -29.27 -5.03
N THR A 110 -16.97 -29.73 -5.95
CA THR A 110 -17.39 -31.13 -5.98
C THR A 110 -16.23 -32.05 -6.39
N SER A 111 -15.36 -31.59 -7.28
CA SER A 111 -14.20 -32.31 -7.81
C SER A 111 -12.93 -31.45 -7.85
N ALA A 112 -11.77 -32.10 -7.97
CA ALA A 112 -10.49 -31.42 -8.10
C ALA A 112 -10.35 -30.70 -9.47
N GLU A 113 -11.07 -31.18 -10.47
CA GLU A 113 -11.18 -30.51 -11.78
C GLU A 113 -11.93 -29.19 -11.62
N GLU A 114 -13.13 -29.24 -11.04
CA GLU A 114 -13.97 -28.06 -10.85
C GLU A 114 -13.24 -26.99 -10.01
N ALA A 115 -12.57 -27.36 -8.92
CA ALA A 115 -11.77 -26.42 -8.13
C ALA A 115 -10.70 -25.72 -8.98
N ARG A 116 -10.03 -26.47 -9.88
CA ARG A 116 -9.02 -25.92 -10.77
C ARG A 116 -9.62 -24.95 -11.78
N GLN A 117 -10.77 -25.29 -12.36
CA GLN A 117 -11.47 -24.42 -13.32
C GLN A 117 -11.95 -23.13 -12.66
N TRP A 118 -12.48 -23.18 -11.43
CA TRP A 118 -12.85 -21.99 -10.66
C TRP A 118 -11.65 -21.09 -10.39
N VAL A 119 -10.53 -21.66 -9.91
CA VAL A 119 -9.31 -20.90 -9.62
C VAL A 119 -8.76 -20.26 -10.90
N ASN A 120 -8.53 -21.06 -11.94
CA ASN A 120 -7.99 -20.60 -13.21
C ASN A 120 -8.88 -19.53 -13.86
N GLY A 121 -10.20 -19.74 -13.87
CA GLY A 121 -11.13 -18.79 -14.44
C GLY A 121 -11.12 -17.45 -13.70
N LEU A 122 -11.15 -17.47 -12.37
CA LEU A 122 -11.08 -16.24 -11.57
C LEU A 122 -9.73 -15.54 -11.74
N GLU A 123 -8.62 -16.27 -11.72
CA GLU A 123 -7.28 -15.72 -11.96
C GLU A 123 -7.15 -15.10 -13.35
N LYS A 124 -7.71 -15.73 -14.38
CA LYS A 124 -7.76 -15.19 -15.75
C LYS A 124 -8.55 -13.88 -15.81
N ILE A 125 -9.73 -13.81 -15.19
CA ILE A 125 -10.54 -12.58 -15.17
C ILE A 125 -9.80 -11.47 -14.42
N ILE A 126 -9.27 -11.78 -13.23
CA ILE A 126 -8.50 -10.82 -12.44
C ILE A 126 -7.27 -10.34 -13.22
N SER A 127 -6.56 -11.23 -13.90
CA SER A 127 -5.41 -10.88 -14.74
C SER A 127 -5.81 -10.01 -15.93
N ASN A 128 -6.91 -10.33 -16.61
CA ASN A 128 -7.39 -9.56 -17.74
C ASN A 128 -7.86 -8.17 -17.32
N MET A 129 -8.58 -8.05 -16.19
CA MET A 129 -8.92 -6.75 -15.63
C MET A 129 -7.69 -5.91 -15.29
N LYS A 130 -6.62 -6.53 -14.80
CA LYS A 130 -5.34 -5.86 -14.54
C LYS A 130 -4.59 -5.45 -15.82
N LYS A 131 -4.92 -6.04 -16.98
CA LYS A 131 -4.31 -5.73 -18.28
C LYS A 131 -5.07 -4.64 -19.04
N LEU A 132 -6.34 -4.41 -18.71
CA LEU A 132 -7.09 -3.30 -19.31
C LEU A 132 -6.40 -1.98 -18.96
N ASN A 133 -6.27 -1.11 -19.95
CA ASN A 133 -5.82 0.25 -19.67
C ASN A 133 -6.93 1.03 -18.92
N SER A 134 -6.57 2.18 -18.35
CA SER A 134 -7.49 3.01 -17.56
C SER A 134 -8.72 3.46 -18.35
N GLN A 135 -8.56 3.76 -19.64
CA GLN A 135 -9.65 4.16 -20.54
C GLN A 135 -10.64 3.01 -20.78
N GLN A 136 -10.16 1.81 -21.13
CA GLN A 136 -11.00 0.63 -21.33
C GLN A 136 -11.75 0.24 -20.05
N THR A 137 -11.09 0.35 -18.90
CA THR A 137 -11.69 0.11 -17.59
C THR A 137 -12.84 1.10 -17.32
N SER A 138 -12.61 2.37 -17.63
CA SER A 138 -13.59 3.45 -17.51
C SER A 138 -14.79 3.26 -18.45
N GLU A 139 -14.54 2.98 -19.72
CA GLU A 139 -15.55 2.68 -20.74
C GLU A 139 -16.44 1.50 -20.32
N HIS A 140 -15.82 0.38 -19.95
CA HIS A 140 -16.55 -0.82 -19.51
C HIS A 140 -17.43 -0.53 -18.30
N TRP A 141 -16.91 0.24 -17.33
CA TRP A 141 -17.66 0.64 -16.14
C TRP A 141 -18.87 1.54 -16.48
N ILE A 142 -18.69 2.55 -17.34
CA ILE A 142 -19.78 3.42 -17.80
C ILE A 142 -20.87 2.60 -18.49
N PHE A 143 -20.51 1.74 -19.44
CA PHE A 143 -21.48 0.89 -20.14
C PHE A 143 -22.19 -0.09 -19.18
N ASN A 144 -21.51 -0.59 -18.16
CA ASN A 144 -22.14 -1.40 -17.10
C ASN A 144 -23.18 -0.60 -16.30
N CYS A 145 -22.87 0.65 -15.96
CA CYS A 145 -23.83 1.55 -15.30
C CYS A 145 -25.04 1.85 -16.21
N MET A 146 -24.83 2.10 -17.50
CA MET A 146 -25.94 2.29 -18.46
C MET A 146 -26.84 1.06 -18.53
N ARG A 147 -26.26 -0.15 -18.64
CA ARG A 147 -27.01 -1.42 -18.63
C ARG A 147 -27.78 -1.67 -17.33
N LYS A 148 -27.25 -1.22 -16.19
CA LYS A 148 -27.95 -1.32 -14.89
C LYS A 148 -29.09 -0.30 -14.77
N ALA A 149 -28.99 0.82 -15.47
CA ALA A 149 -30.01 1.86 -15.47
C ALA A 149 -31.19 1.51 -16.39
N ASP A 150 -30.95 0.82 -17.50
CA ASP A 150 -31.96 0.23 -18.39
C ASP A 150 -32.70 -0.92 -17.69
N LYS A 151 -33.88 -0.63 -17.12
CA LYS A 151 -34.63 -1.60 -16.31
C LYS A 151 -35.53 -2.50 -17.15
N ASN A 152 -36.02 -1.99 -18.27
CA ASN A 152 -36.93 -2.71 -19.16
C ASN A 152 -36.18 -3.50 -20.25
N LYS A 153 -34.84 -3.33 -20.33
CA LYS A 153 -33.93 -4.01 -21.26
C LYS A 153 -34.27 -3.76 -22.73
N ASP A 154 -34.81 -2.58 -23.03
CA ASP A 154 -35.19 -2.20 -24.39
C ASP A 154 -34.03 -1.53 -25.16
N ASN A 155 -32.86 -1.37 -24.52
CA ASN A 155 -31.68 -0.68 -25.03
C ASN A 155 -31.90 0.82 -25.32
N LYS A 156 -32.91 1.44 -24.73
CA LYS A 156 -33.20 2.87 -24.78
C LYS A 156 -32.91 3.49 -23.41
N MET A 157 -32.72 4.80 -23.36
CA MET A 157 -32.62 5.54 -22.10
C MET A 157 -33.67 6.63 -22.02
N THR A 158 -34.73 6.37 -21.28
CA THR A 158 -35.72 7.38 -20.91
C THR A 158 -35.11 8.45 -19.99
N LEU A 159 -35.73 9.62 -19.85
CA LEU A 159 -35.29 10.66 -18.89
C LEU A 159 -35.09 10.12 -17.47
N LYS A 160 -35.98 9.24 -17.02
CA LYS A 160 -35.89 8.63 -15.69
C LYS A 160 -34.68 7.70 -15.56
N GLU A 161 -34.37 6.96 -16.61
CA GLU A 161 -33.21 6.05 -16.65
C GLU A 161 -31.90 6.81 -16.83
N LEU A 162 -31.91 7.89 -17.63
CA LEU A 162 -30.79 8.82 -17.76
C LEU A 162 -30.44 9.47 -16.42
N LYS A 163 -31.42 10.04 -15.72
CA LYS A 163 -31.20 10.59 -14.36
C LYS A 163 -30.77 9.52 -13.37
N HIS A 164 -31.26 8.28 -13.53
CA HIS A 164 -30.80 7.18 -12.69
C HIS A 164 -29.34 6.80 -12.96
N PHE A 165 -28.96 6.72 -14.23
CA PHE A 165 -27.59 6.48 -14.70
C PHE A 165 -26.63 7.57 -14.22
N LEU A 166 -26.96 8.84 -14.44
CA LEU A 166 -26.14 9.99 -14.02
C LEU A 166 -25.89 9.96 -12.51
N ARG A 167 -26.94 9.67 -11.72
CA ARG A 167 -26.77 9.46 -10.28
C ARG A 167 -25.88 8.26 -9.96
N GLN A 168 -25.97 7.15 -10.70
CA GLN A 168 -25.09 5.99 -10.48
C GLN A 168 -23.61 6.33 -10.71
N ILE A 169 -23.31 7.24 -11.65
CA ILE A 169 -21.95 7.69 -11.94
C ILE A 169 -21.51 8.92 -11.14
N ASN A 170 -22.29 9.32 -10.12
CA ASN A 170 -21.96 10.42 -9.20
C ASN A 170 -22.15 11.83 -9.77
N ILE A 171 -23.19 12.03 -10.58
CA ILE A 171 -23.65 13.35 -11.08
C ILE A 171 -25.10 13.58 -10.66
N GLU A 172 -25.42 14.75 -10.08
CA GLU A 172 -26.80 15.24 -10.04
C GLU A 172 -27.05 16.20 -11.21
N VAL A 173 -28.18 16.03 -11.89
CA VAL A 173 -28.65 16.97 -12.90
C VAL A 173 -30.08 17.40 -12.60
N ASP A 174 -30.37 18.67 -12.79
CA ASP A 174 -31.74 19.17 -12.75
C ASP A 174 -32.55 18.66 -13.96
N ASP A 175 -33.88 18.76 -13.88
CA ASP A 175 -34.76 18.28 -14.94
C ASP A 175 -34.58 19.06 -16.26
N MET A 176 -34.27 20.36 -16.19
CA MET A 176 -34.11 21.22 -17.36
C MET A 176 -32.86 20.85 -18.17
N TYR A 177 -31.73 20.61 -17.50
CA TYR A 177 -30.48 20.17 -18.12
C TYR A 177 -30.59 18.74 -18.65
N ALA A 178 -31.25 17.85 -17.90
CA ALA A 178 -31.50 16.48 -18.36
C ALA A 178 -32.43 16.44 -19.59
N GLU A 179 -33.40 17.36 -19.67
CA GLU A 179 -34.24 17.55 -20.87
C GLU A 179 -33.43 18.13 -22.04
N VAL A 180 -32.51 19.08 -21.81
CA VAL A 180 -31.60 19.59 -22.85
C VAL A 180 -30.70 18.48 -23.41
N LEU A 181 -30.19 17.59 -22.55
CA LEU A 181 -29.43 16.40 -23.00
C LEU A 181 -30.29 15.46 -23.85
N LEU A 182 -31.61 15.43 -23.64
CA LEU A 182 -32.57 14.67 -24.44
C LEU A 182 -33.15 15.44 -25.63
N CYS A 183 -32.97 16.76 -25.73
CA CYS A 183 -33.48 17.56 -26.86
C CYS A 183 -32.84 17.18 -28.20
N TYR A 184 -31.73 16.43 -28.18
CA TYR A 184 -31.14 15.81 -29.37
C TYR A 184 -31.90 14.57 -29.85
N SER A 185 -32.88 14.08 -29.08
CA SER A 185 -33.74 12.94 -29.41
C SER A 185 -35.13 13.40 -29.85
N ASN A 186 -35.56 12.94 -31.02
CA ASN A 186 -36.91 13.17 -31.53
C ASN A 186 -37.98 12.27 -30.86
N SER A 187 -37.58 11.27 -30.06
CA SER A 187 -38.46 10.25 -29.47
C SER A 187 -38.66 10.40 -27.95
N GLY A 188 -37.93 11.30 -27.29
CA GLY A 188 -37.97 11.48 -25.83
C GLY A 188 -37.15 10.45 -25.04
N SER A 189 -36.33 9.64 -25.72
CA SER A 189 -35.40 8.67 -25.13
C SER A 189 -34.16 8.51 -26.01
N LEU A 190 -32.97 8.39 -25.42
CA LEU A 190 -31.75 8.19 -26.20
C LEU A 190 -31.70 6.78 -26.76
N GLU A 191 -31.46 6.64 -28.06
CA GLU A 191 -31.34 5.36 -28.75
C GLU A 191 -30.12 5.31 -29.69
N GLY A 192 -29.44 4.15 -29.75
CA GLY A 192 -28.41 3.89 -30.76
C GLY A 192 -27.33 4.99 -30.86
N PRO A 193 -27.25 5.76 -31.98
CA PRO A 193 -26.29 6.86 -32.14
C PRO A 193 -26.41 8.00 -31.12
N GLU A 194 -27.61 8.26 -30.59
CA GLU A 194 -27.84 9.34 -29.61
C GLU A 194 -27.17 9.01 -28.26
N ILE A 195 -27.17 7.73 -27.88
CA ILE A 195 -26.44 7.24 -26.70
C ILE A 195 -24.93 7.43 -26.88
N LYS A 196 -24.42 7.21 -28.10
CA LYS A 196 -23.01 7.43 -28.42
C LYS A 196 -22.67 8.93 -28.31
N HIS A 197 -23.49 9.79 -28.88
CA HIS A 197 -23.27 11.24 -28.77
C HIS A 197 -23.31 11.74 -27.33
N PHE A 198 -24.26 11.26 -26.52
CA PHE A 198 -24.32 11.55 -25.09
C PHE A 198 -23.07 11.04 -24.35
N TYR A 199 -22.59 9.85 -24.70
CA TYR A 199 -21.34 9.32 -24.15
C TYR A 199 -20.16 10.22 -24.49
N ASP A 200 -20.03 10.66 -25.75
CA ASP A 200 -18.95 11.55 -26.19
C ASP A 200 -18.98 12.90 -25.45
N LEU A 201 -20.18 13.45 -25.17
CA LEU A 201 -20.36 14.63 -24.32
C LEU A 201 -19.97 14.39 -22.86
N LEU A 202 -20.28 13.20 -22.33
CA LEU A 202 -20.00 12.84 -20.93
C LEU A 202 -18.49 12.73 -20.68
N ILE A 203 -17.73 12.18 -21.62
CA ILE A 203 -16.28 11.99 -21.50
C ILE A 203 -15.46 13.19 -22.03
N TYR A 204 -16.14 14.22 -22.54
CA TYR A 204 -15.49 15.42 -23.06
C TYR A 204 -14.68 16.12 -21.96
N ARG A 205 -13.44 16.51 -22.30
CA ARG A 205 -12.50 17.18 -21.38
C ARG A 205 -11.96 18.46 -21.99
N GLU A 206 -12.60 19.58 -21.66
CA GLU A 206 -12.24 20.91 -22.13
C GLU A 206 -10.77 21.26 -21.83
N GLU A 207 -10.28 20.91 -20.63
CA GLU A 207 -8.92 21.19 -20.22
C GLU A 207 -7.87 20.50 -21.11
N ILE A 208 -8.19 19.31 -21.65
CA ILE A 208 -7.31 18.59 -22.57
C ILE A 208 -7.34 19.26 -23.94
N ASP A 209 -8.49 19.73 -24.40
CA ASP A 209 -8.62 20.45 -25.68
C ASP A 209 -7.80 21.75 -25.66
N VAL A 210 -7.83 22.50 -24.55
CA VAL A 210 -7.02 23.72 -24.38
C VAL A 210 -5.52 23.40 -24.40
N ILE A 211 -5.09 22.36 -23.69
CA ILE A 211 -3.67 21.96 -23.65
C ILE A 211 -3.22 21.48 -25.03
N TYR A 212 -3.99 20.59 -25.65
CA TYR A 212 -3.67 20.04 -26.96
C TYR A 212 -3.61 21.15 -28.02
N GLY A 213 -4.61 22.04 -28.07
CA GLY A 213 -4.66 23.15 -29.01
C GLY A 213 -3.53 24.17 -28.84
N LYS A 214 -2.99 24.33 -27.62
CA LYS A 214 -1.81 25.18 -27.36
C LYS A 214 -0.54 24.62 -28.02
N TYR A 215 -0.40 23.30 -28.10
CA TYR A 215 0.83 22.63 -28.54
C TYR A 215 0.76 22.07 -29.95
N ALA A 216 -0.41 21.66 -30.45
CA ALA A 216 -0.60 21.20 -31.82
C ALA A 216 -0.60 22.39 -32.80
N THR A 217 0.58 22.98 -33.04
CA THR A 217 0.71 24.19 -33.87
C THR A 217 0.76 23.91 -35.37
N THR A 218 1.05 22.67 -35.76
CA THR A 218 1.25 22.26 -37.17
C THR A 218 -0.01 21.59 -37.74
N GLY A 219 -1.12 22.32 -37.82
CA GLY A 219 -2.42 21.80 -38.31
C GLY A 219 -3.35 21.33 -37.17
N GLU A 220 -4.32 20.47 -37.47
CA GLU A 220 -5.22 19.89 -36.45
C GLU A 220 -4.58 18.74 -35.64
N GLN A 221 -3.36 18.33 -35.98
CA GLN A 221 -2.63 17.22 -35.35
C GLN A 221 -1.26 17.68 -34.83
N MET A 222 -0.78 17.06 -33.76
CA MET A 222 0.50 17.38 -33.13
C MET A 222 1.64 16.67 -33.87
N SER A 223 2.57 17.41 -34.47
CA SER A 223 3.76 16.82 -35.09
C SER A 223 4.77 16.33 -34.04
N VAL A 224 5.78 15.54 -34.45
CA VAL A 224 6.92 15.17 -33.58
C VAL A 224 7.56 16.38 -32.90
N LYS A 225 7.70 17.50 -33.62
CA LYS A 225 8.30 18.74 -33.09
C LYS A 225 7.42 19.39 -32.03
N ASP A 226 6.11 19.39 -32.27
CA ASP A 226 5.12 19.92 -31.34
C ASP A 226 5.09 19.09 -30.05
N LEU A 227 5.10 17.76 -30.15
CA LEU A 227 5.17 16.86 -29.00
C LEU A 227 6.47 17.04 -28.23
N LEU A 228 7.62 17.10 -28.92
CA LEU A 228 8.90 17.37 -28.27
C LEU A 228 8.89 18.72 -27.53
N ASN A 229 8.31 19.76 -28.14
CA ASN A 229 8.15 21.06 -27.52
C ASN A 229 7.32 20.98 -26.22
N PHE A 230 6.23 20.22 -26.23
CA PHE A 230 5.41 19.94 -25.04
C PHE A 230 6.23 19.23 -23.94
N LEU A 231 6.96 18.16 -24.29
CA LEU A 231 7.75 17.37 -23.34
C LEU A 231 8.86 18.22 -22.67
N LEU A 232 9.59 19.01 -23.47
CA LEU A 232 10.70 19.82 -22.97
C LEU A 232 10.23 21.02 -22.13
N ASN A 233 9.19 21.73 -22.59
CA ASN A 233 8.84 23.03 -22.01
C ASN A 233 7.72 22.97 -20.97
N GLU A 234 6.73 22.09 -21.16
CA GLU A 234 5.61 21.91 -20.23
C GLU A 234 5.90 20.78 -19.24
N GLN A 235 6.25 19.59 -19.73
CA GLN A 235 6.54 18.43 -18.85
C GLN A 235 7.90 18.53 -18.15
N ARG A 236 8.80 19.39 -18.65
CA ARG A 236 10.21 19.53 -18.17
C ARG A 236 10.98 18.22 -18.19
N GLU A 237 10.67 17.38 -19.17
CA GLU A 237 11.33 16.09 -19.37
C GLU A 237 12.61 16.27 -20.19
N VAL A 238 13.58 15.39 -19.98
CA VAL A 238 14.75 15.29 -20.86
C VAL A 238 14.36 14.34 -22.00
N ALA A 239 13.91 14.90 -23.12
CA ALA A 239 13.39 14.15 -24.26
C ALA A 239 14.10 14.53 -25.57
N THR A 240 14.16 13.58 -26.50
CA THR A 240 14.71 13.70 -27.85
C THR A 240 13.62 13.58 -28.92
N MET A 241 13.95 13.86 -30.18
CA MET A 241 13.00 13.62 -31.29
C MET A 241 12.64 12.14 -31.39
N GLU A 242 13.60 11.26 -31.14
CA GLU A 242 13.42 9.81 -31.14
C GLU A 242 12.43 9.36 -30.06
N ASP A 243 12.51 9.95 -28.86
CA ASP A 243 11.56 9.69 -27.79
C ASP A 243 10.13 10.12 -28.18
N ALA A 244 9.99 11.31 -28.79
CA ALA A 244 8.70 11.79 -29.28
C ALA A 244 8.11 10.86 -30.37
N VAL A 245 8.94 10.39 -31.31
CA VAL A 245 8.50 9.38 -32.31
C VAL A 245 8.07 8.09 -31.62
N SER A 246 8.84 7.58 -30.65
CA SER A 246 8.48 6.35 -29.94
C SER A 246 7.15 6.47 -29.18
N LEU A 247 6.86 7.65 -28.62
CA LEU A 247 5.58 7.89 -27.94
C LEU A 247 4.41 7.89 -28.92
N ILE A 248 4.57 8.49 -30.10
CA ILE A 248 3.57 8.47 -31.17
C ILE A 248 3.34 7.03 -31.65
N GLU A 249 4.40 6.28 -31.96
CA GLU A 249 4.27 4.89 -32.40
C GLU A 249 3.53 4.01 -31.40
N ARG A 250 3.77 4.24 -30.10
CA ARG A 250 3.20 3.45 -29.01
C ARG A 250 1.75 3.82 -28.69
N TYR A 251 1.42 5.11 -28.67
CA TYR A 251 0.15 5.60 -28.10
C TYR A 251 -0.83 6.15 -29.13
N GLU A 252 -0.39 6.46 -30.36
CA GLU A 252 -1.31 6.90 -31.41
C GLU A 252 -2.23 5.74 -31.83
N LEU A 253 -3.51 6.04 -31.98
CA LEU A 253 -4.54 5.06 -32.34
C LEU A 253 -4.91 5.12 -33.83
N ASP A 254 -4.78 6.28 -34.48
CA ASP A 254 -5.05 6.44 -35.91
C ASP A 254 -3.82 6.05 -36.76
N ASP A 255 -3.96 5.00 -37.57
CA ASP A 255 -2.86 4.49 -38.41
C ASP A 255 -2.36 5.52 -39.44
N SER A 256 -3.24 6.41 -39.91
CA SER A 256 -2.87 7.46 -40.87
C SER A 256 -2.02 8.55 -40.20
N ALA A 257 -2.39 8.99 -39.00
CA ALA A 257 -1.62 9.92 -38.19
C ALA A 257 -0.27 9.30 -37.79
N LYS A 258 -0.27 8.03 -37.37
CA LYS A 258 0.94 7.28 -37.01
C LYS A 258 1.92 7.18 -38.19
N GLN A 259 1.45 6.86 -39.40
CA GLN A 259 2.29 6.83 -40.60
C GLN A 259 2.91 8.20 -40.93
N LYS A 260 2.26 9.30 -40.57
CA LYS A 260 2.77 10.66 -40.73
C LYS A 260 3.66 11.10 -39.57
N ASN A 261 3.86 10.29 -38.53
CA ASN A 261 4.47 10.68 -37.25
C ASN A 261 3.77 11.90 -36.62
N HIS A 262 2.43 11.88 -36.63
CA HIS A 262 1.60 12.87 -35.95
C HIS A 262 0.78 12.19 -34.85
N MET A 263 0.54 12.92 -33.76
CA MET A 263 -0.29 12.51 -32.64
C MET A 263 -1.63 13.24 -32.69
N THR A 264 -2.72 12.48 -32.68
CA THR A 264 -4.08 12.99 -32.51
C THR A 264 -4.36 13.31 -31.04
N LYS A 265 -5.49 13.96 -30.77
CA LYS A 265 -5.92 14.21 -29.38
C LYS A 265 -6.12 12.92 -28.59
N ASP A 266 -6.67 11.88 -29.24
CA ASP A 266 -6.91 10.59 -28.61
C ASP A 266 -5.58 9.90 -28.27
N GLY A 267 -4.59 9.96 -29.18
CA GLY A 267 -3.23 9.50 -28.90
C GLY A 267 -2.54 10.26 -27.76
N PHE A 268 -2.76 11.57 -27.68
CA PHE A 268 -2.24 12.41 -26.60
C PHE A 268 -2.90 12.09 -25.25
N LEU A 269 -4.21 11.89 -25.22
CA LEU A 269 -4.93 11.46 -24.02
C LEU A 269 -4.49 10.06 -23.59
N MET A 270 -4.29 9.14 -24.54
CA MET A 270 -3.74 7.82 -24.27
C MET A 270 -2.38 7.94 -23.59
N TYR A 271 -1.45 8.75 -24.12
CA TYR A 271 -0.15 9.04 -23.51
C TYR A 271 -0.27 9.55 -22.06
N LEU A 272 -1.15 10.53 -21.81
CA LEU A 272 -1.34 11.09 -20.46
C LEU A 272 -1.85 10.06 -19.44
N HIS A 273 -2.53 9.01 -19.90
CA HIS A 273 -3.04 7.94 -19.05
C HIS A 273 -2.05 6.82 -18.75
N GLN A 274 -0.85 6.84 -19.36
CA GLN A 274 0.20 5.84 -19.14
C GLN A 274 1.14 6.21 -18.00
N GLU A 275 2.14 5.36 -17.75
CA GLU A 275 3.13 5.57 -16.69
C GLU A 275 3.88 6.89 -16.87
N GLU A 276 4.16 7.30 -18.12
CA GLU A 276 4.77 8.59 -18.42
C GLU A 276 3.90 9.76 -17.94
N GLY A 277 2.57 9.70 -18.12
CA GLY A 277 1.64 10.73 -17.65
C GLY A 277 1.35 10.71 -16.15
N SER A 278 1.88 9.74 -15.39
CA SER A 278 1.69 9.63 -13.95
C SER A 278 2.48 10.67 -13.17
N ILE A 279 1.92 11.17 -12.07
CA ILE A 279 2.64 12.05 -11.12
C ILE A 279 3.91 11.40 -10.56
N PHE A 280 3.90 10.08 -10.39
CA PHE A 280 5.03 9.33 -9.83
C PHE A 280 6.05 9.07 -10.93
N ASN A 281 7.30 9.47 -10.68
CA ASN A 281 8.39 9.30 -11.63
C ASN A 281 8.66 7.82 -11.95
N PRO A 282 8.48 7.37 -13.22
CA PRO A 282 8.72 5.99 -13.63
C PRO A 282 10.14 5.50 -13.34
N ALA A 283 11.14 6.39 -13.38
CA ALA A 283 12.53 6.04 -13.06
C ALA A 283 12.72 5.59 -11.60
N HIS A 284 11.78 5.91 -10.71
CA HIS A 284 11.81 5.53 -9.29
C HIS A 284 10.95 4.29 -8.99
N LYS A 285 10.32 3.69 -10.00
CA LYS A 285 9.48 2.49 -9.88
C LYS A 285 10.31 1.26 -9.58
N GLU A 286 11.48 1.15 -10.22
CA GLU A 286 12.49 0.12 -9.93
C GLU A 286 13.45 0.57 -8.82
N VAL A 287 14.31 -0.34 -8.37
CA VAL A 287 15.39 0.01 -7.43
C VAL A 287 16.38 0.92 -8.15
N PHE A 288 16.49 2.17 -7.70
CA PHE A 288 17.36 3.20 -8.30
C PHE A 288 18.34 3.81 -7.28
N GLN A 289 18.10 3.62 -5.99
CA GLN A 289 18.98 4.10 -4.94
C GLN A 289 20.14 3.13 -4.73
N ASP A 290 21.25 3.63 -4.18
CA ASP A 290 22.37 2.78 -3.78
C ASP A 290 21.93 1.85 -2.64
N MET A 291 21.95 0.54 -2.88
CA MET A 291 21.57 -0.52 -1.93
C MET A 291 22.79 -1.16 -1.24
N SER A 292 23.99 -0.64 -1.50
CA SER A 292 25.27 -1.13 -0.94
C SER A 292 25.74 -0.39 0.31
N GLN A 293 25.00 0.61 0.78
CA GLN A 293 25.30 1.27 2.05
C GLN A 293 24.95 0.36 3.24
N PRO A 294 25.55 0.54 4.43
CA PRO A 294 25.17 -0.19 5.63
C PRO A 294 23.68 -0.07 5.98
N ILE A 295 23.04 -1.12 6.50
CA ILE A 295 21.57 -1.15 6.75
C ILE A 295 21.06 0.01 7.61
N ASN A 296 21.88 0.52 8.53
CA ASN A 296 21.54 1.65 9.40
C ASN A 296 21.46 2.99 8.65
N HIS A 297 21.85 3.04 7.37
CA HIS A 297 21.70 4.20 6.49
C HIS A 297 20.36 4.25 5.74
N TYR A 298 19.43 3.33 6.01
CA TYR A 298 18.12 3.29 5.35
C TYR A 298 16.99 3.50 6.35
N PHE A 299 15.90 4.11 5.89
CA PHE A 299 14.59 3.91 6.48
C PHE A 299 14.05 2.54 6.09
N ILE A 300 13.41 1.84 7.02
CA ILE A 300 12.96 0.45 6.86
C ILE A 300 11.47 0.36 7.18
N SER A 301 10.66 -0.11 6.22
CA SER A 301 9.22 -0.27 6.43
C SER A 301 8.95 -1.28 7.53
N SER A 302 8.28 -0.87 8.60
CA SER A 302 8.23 -1.61 9.87
C SER A 302 6.83 -1.72 10.44
N SER A 303 6.44 -2.92 10.87
CA SER A 303 5.14 -3.21 11.47
C SER A 303 5.28 -3.46 12.97
N HIS A 304 4.33 -2.94 13.73
CA HIS A 304 4.14 -3.20 15.16
C HIS A 304 3.00 -4.19 15.38
N ASN A 305 3.15 -5.09 16.35
CA ASN A 305 2.21 -6.17 16.68
C ASN A 305 1.60 -6.81 15.44
N THR A 306 2.46 -7.24 14.52
CA THR A 306 2.10 -7.59 13.14
C THR A 306 1.01 -8.65 13.05
N TYR A 307 0.87 -9.50 14.06
CA TYR A 307 -0.13 -10.55 14.13
C TYR A 307 -1.58 -10.03 14.26
N LEU A 308 -1.81 -8.79 14.71
CA LEU A 308 -3.14 -8.25 14.96
C LEU A 308 -3.83 -7.72 13.69
N MET A 309 -5.09 -8.13 13.49
CA MET A 309 -5.92 -7.66 12.37
C MET A 309 -6.85 -6.49 12.73
N GLU A 310 -7.05 -6.20 14.02
CA GLU A 310 -7.96 -5.17 14.53
C GLU A 310 -7.35 -4.45 15.75
N ASP A 311 -8.07 -4.36 16.87
CA ASP A 311 -7.65 -3.67 18.09
C ASP A 311 -6.67 -4.48 18.96
N GLN A 312 -6.04 -3.82 19.94
CA GLN A 312 -5.01 -4.43 20.81
C GLN A 312 -5.59 -5.35 21.90
N LEU A 313 -6.89 -5.28 22.21
CA LEU A 313 -7.46 -5.95 23.40
C LEU A 313 -8.25 -7.23 23.07
N LYS A 314 -8.94 -7.23 21.93
CA LYS A 314 -9.87 -8.27 21.47
C LYS A 314 -9.65 -8.64 20.01
N GLY A 315 -8.74 -7.95 19.31
CA GLY A 315 -8.41 -8.21 17.92
C GLY A 315 -7.98 -9.66 17.66
N HIS A 316 -8.33 -10.16 16.46
CA HIS A 316 -7.93 -11.49 16.02
C HIS A 316 -6.46 -11.50 15.62
N SER A 317 -5.65 -12.35 16.25
CA SER A 317 -4.30 -12.68 15.79
C SER A 317 -4.39 -13.66 14.62
N SER A 318 -3.67 -13.41 13.52
CA SER A 318 -3.69 -14.26 12.32
C SER A 318 -2.34 -14.29 11.59
N THR A 319 -2.04 -15.41 10.93
CA THR A 319 -0.92 -15.50 9.99
C THR A 319 -1.12 -14.59 8.77
N GLU A 320 -2.37 -14.29 8.40
CA GLU A 320 -2.70 -13.40 7.29
C GLU A 320 -2.21 -11.97 7.51
N ALA A 321 -2.11 -11.53 8.77
CA ALA A 321 -1.62 -10.20 9.12
C ALA A 321 -0.15 -10.00 8.68
N TYR A 322 0.68 -11.04 8.89
CA TYR A 322 2.06 -11.08 8.38
C TYR A 322 2.11 -11.08 6.86
N ILE A 323 1.26 -11.88 6.20
CA ILE A 323 1.19 -11.93 4.73
C ILE A 323 0.86 -10.55 4.18
N LYS A 324 -0.17 -9.88 4.72
CA LYS A 324 -0.58 -8.53 4.29
C LYS A 324 0.53 -7.49 4.50
N ALA A 325 1.24 -7.52 5.62
CA ALA A 325 2.36 -6.61 5.86
C ALA A 325 3.51 -6.87 4.86
N LEU A 326 3.91 -8.12 4.67
CA LEU A 326 5.01 -8.51 3.76
C LEU A 326 4.68 -8.22 2.29
N MET A 327 3.44 -8.43 1.85
CA MET A 327 2.97 -8.10 0.49
C MET A 327 2.88 -6.59 0.25
N LYS A 328 2.87 -5.78 1.30
CA LYS A 328 3.08 -4.32 1.24
C LYS A 328 4.56 -3.95 1.44
N SER A 329 5.46 -4.90 1.18
CA SER A 329 6.91 -4.78 1.32
C SER A 329 7.39 -4.31 2.70
N CYS A 330 6.65 -4.62 3.77
CA CYS A 330 7.17 -4.44 5.13
C CYS A 330 8.40 -5.34 5.33
N ARG A 331 9.47 -4.80 5.92
CA ARG A 331 10.78 -5.46 6.10
C ARG A 331 11.17 -5.67 7.55
N CYS A 332 10.39 -5.16 8.51
CA CYS A 332 10.49 -5.53 9.92
C CYS A 332 9.12 -5.92 10.45
N VAL A 333 8.98 -7.14 10.98
CA VAL A 333 7.73 -7.66 11.55
C VAL A 333 7.95 -8.11 13.00
N GLU A 334 6.91 -7.99 13.82
CA GLU A 334 6.97 -8.26 15.27
C GLU A 334 6.25 -9.56 15.64
N LEU A 335 6.85 -10.31 16.57
CA LEU A 335 6.40 -11.61 17.05
C LEU A 335 6.42 -11.65 18.59
N ASP A 336 5.25 -11.49 19.21
CA ASP A 336 5.05 -11.59 20.65
C ASP A 336 4.91 -13.06 21.07
N CYS A 337 6.01 -13.65 21.50
CA CYS A 337 6.13 -15.09 21.72
C CYS A 337 5.82 -15.43 23.17
N TRP A 338 4.86 -16.34 23.37
CA TRP A 338 4.41 -16.81 24.67
C TRP A 338 4.34 -18.33 24.72
N ASP A 339 4.40 -18.90 25.93
CA ASP A 339 4.22 -20.33 26.11
C ASP A 339 2.82 -20.79 25.69
N GLY A 340 2.76 -21.78 24.81
CA GLY A 340 1.51 -22.41 24.38
C GLY A 340 1.27 -23.78 24.99
N ALA A 341 0.07 -24.30 24.75
CA ALA A 341 -0.33 -25.63 25.19
C ALA A 341 0.47 -26.72 24.47
N HIS A 342 0.61 -27.88 25.12
CA HIS A 342 1.35 -29.03 24.58
C HIS A 342 2.82 -28.75 24.22
N GLY A 343 3.41 -27.70 24.80
CA GLY A 343 4.81 -27.33 24.61
C GLY A 343 5.10 -26.59 23.29
N GLU A 344 4.09 -26.21 22.50
CA GLU A 344 4.28 -25.46 21.26
C GLU A 344 4.13 -23.94 21.50
N PRO A 345 5.12 -23.10 21.12
CA PRO A 345 5.04 -21.65 21.29
C PRO A 345 3.91 -21.02 20.46
N ILE A 346 3.30 -19.98 21.02
CA ILE A 346 2.21 -19.23 20.42
C ILE A 346 2.55 -17.75 20.32
N ILE A 347 1.80 -17.05 19.45
CA ILE A 347 1.85 -15.59 19.30
C ILE A 347 0.48 -15.00 19.60
N TYR A 348 0.46 -14.02 20.50
CA TYR A 348 -0.70 -13.19 20.84
C TYR A 348 -0.25 -11.99 21.69
N HIS A 349 -1.14 -11.03 21.91
CA HIS A 349 -0.87 -9.91 22.81
C HIS A 349 -1.10 -10.35 24.27
N GLY A 350 -0.04 -10.40 25.05
CA GLY A 350 -0.03 -10.92 26.43
C GLY A 350 -1.11 -10.32 27.33
N HIS A 351 -1.70 -11.15 28.21
CA HIS A 351 -2.70 -10.71 29.18
C HIS A 351 -3.97 -10.04 28.61
N THR A 352 -4.23 -10.19 27.30
CA THR A 352 -5.45 -9.69 26.64
C THR A 352 -6.39 -10.82 26.19
N LEU A 353 -7.51 -10.46 25.56
CA LEU A 353 -8.49 -11.40 24.99
C LEU A 353 -8.24 -11.71 23.51
N THR A 354 -7.09 -11.30 22.97
CA THR A 354 -6.70 -11.58 21.60
C THR A 354 -6.57 -13.09 21.37
N SER A 355 -6.89 -13.54 20.15
CA SER A 355 -6.72 -14.95 19.80
C SER A 355 -5.24 -15.32 19.67
N LYS A 356 -4.95 -16.62 19.61
CA LYS A 356 -3.59 -17.15 19.56
C LYS A 356 -3.35 -17.84 18.23
N VAL A 357 -2.16 -17.66 17.68
CA VAL A 357 -1.66 -18.41 16.52
C VAL A 357 -0.38 -19.16 16.88
N LEU A 358 -0.12 -20.29 16.24
CA LEU A 358 1.11 -21.05 16.49
C LEU A 358 2.31 -20.31 15.91
N PHE A 359 3.39 -20.19 16.69
CA PHE A 359 4.65 -19.58 16.24
C PHE A 359 5.17 -20.27 14.98
N LYS A 360 5.14 -21.60 14.96
CA LYS A 360 5.56 -22.43 13.81
C LYS A 360 4.85 -22.05 12.51
N ASP A 361 3.55 -21.77 12.57
CA ASP A 361 2.76 -21.46 11.38
C ASP A 361 2.99 -20.01 10.91
N VAL A 362 3.25 -19.10 11.84
CA VAL A 362 3.70 -17.74 11.51
C VAL A 362 5.05 -17.77 10.79
N ILE A 363 6.04 -18.53 11.28
CA ILE A 363 7.34 -18.66 10.62
C ILE A 363 7.22 -19.27 9.22
N LYS A 364 6.32 -20.25 9.01
CA LYS A 364 6.03 -20.79 7.66
C LYS A 364 5.44 -19.72 6.73
N ALA A 365 4.48 -18.94 7.21
CA ALA A 365 3.90 -17.85 6.42
C ALA A 365 4.96 -16.79 6.07
N ILE A 366 5.81 -16.41 7.01
CA ILE A 366 6.92 -15.48 6.77
C ILE A 366 7.87 -16.05 5.70
N LYS A 367 8.30 -17.31 5.83
CA LYS A 367 9.17 -17.96 4.83
C LYS A 367 8.62 -17.85 3.41
N GLU A 368 7.34 -18.15 3.27
CA GLU A 368 6.66 -18.20 1.97
C GLU A 368 6.53 -16.81 1.34
N TYR A 369 6.20 -15.78 2.12
CA TYR A 369 5.80 -14.48 1.58
C TYR A 369 6.85 -13.36 1.70
N ALA A 370 7.89 -13.53 2.54
CA ALA A 370 8.85 -12.47 2.85
C ALA A 370 9.48 -11.85 1.61
N PHE A 371 9.81 -12.65 0.60
CA PHE A 371 10.55 -12.19 -0.58
C PHE A 371 9.73 -12.10 -1.86
N LYS A 372 8.38 -12.14 -1.78
CA LYS A 372 7.51 -12.08 -2.98
C LYS A 372 7.46 -10.70 -3.63
N THR A 373 7.57 -9.62 -2.86
CA THR A 373 7.49 -8.24 -3.36
C THR A 373 8.79 -7.47 -3.24
N SER A 374 9.79 -8.02 -2.54
CA SER A 374 11.10 -7.42 -2.35
C SER A 374 12.11 -8.48 -1.96
N GLU A 375 13.28 -8.48 -2.60
CA GLU A 375 14.37 -9.43 -2.31
C GLU A 375 15.20 -9.05 -1.07
N TYR A 376 15.00 -7.85 -0.52
CA TYR A 376 15.82 -7.29 0.56
C TYR A 376 15.49 -7.90 1.92
N PRO A 377 16.44 -7.88 2.88
CA PRO A 377 16.33 -8.63 4.14
C PRO A 377 15.08 -8.28 4.96
N VAL A 378 14.61 -9.28 5.71
CA VAL A 378 13.51 -9.14 6.66
C VAL A 378 13.99 -9.33 8.10
N ILE A 379 13.71 -8.35 8.96
CA ILE A 379 13.99 -8.37 10.39
C ILE A 379 12.79 -8.95 11.13
N LEU A 380 13.03 -9.98 11.95
CA LEU A 380 12.05 -10.59 12.85
C LEU A 380 12.32 -10.06 14.26
N SER A 381 11.46 -9.15 14.72
CA SER A 381 11.52 -8.56 16.07
C SER A 381 10.81 -9.48 17.06
N LEU A 382 11.59 -10.21 17.87
CA LEU A 382 11.04 -11.12 18.87
C LEU A 382 10.83 -10.40 20.20
N GLU A 383 9.61 -10.44 20.71
CA GLU A 383 9.31 -10.16 22.11
C GLU A 383 9.10 -11.50 22.82
N ASN A 384 10.04 -11.90 23.68
CA ASN A 384 10.12 -13.28 24.18
C ASN A 384 9.69 -13.40 25.64
N HIS A 385 8.56 -14.09 25.87
CA HIS A 385 8.00 -14.44 27.17
C HIS A 385 7.95 -15.96 27.42
N CYS A 386 8.61 -16.76 26.58
CA CYS A 386 8.58 -18.21 26.68
C CYS A 386 9.52 -18.76 27.75
N THR A 387 9.16 -19.92 28.31
CA THR A 387 10.06 -20.80 29.06
C THR A 387 11.27 -21.23 28.22
N LEU A 388 12.37 -21.63 28.88
CA LEU A 388 13.59 -22.08 28.22
C LEU A 388 13.35 -23.24 27.22
N GLU A 389 12.48 -24.18 27.56
CA GLU A 389 12.16 -25.32 26.68
C GLU A 389 11.43 -24.85 25.41
N GLN A 390 10.49 -23.92 25.54
CA GLN A 390 9.80 -23.35 24.38
C GLN A 390 10.70 -22.40 23.58
N GLN A 391 11.64 -21.69 24.21
CA GLN A 391 12.67 -20.90 23.51
C GLN A 391 13.58 -21.79 22.64
N LYS A 392 14.02 -22.95 23.17
CA LYS A 392 14.78 -23.96 22.40
C LYS A 392 13.97 -24.44 21.20
N LEU A 393 12.66 -24.63 21.37
CA LEU A 393 11.76 -25.03 20.28
C LEU A 393 11.53 -23.90 19.25
N MET A 394 11.42 -22.64 19.68
CA MET A 394 11.37 -21.48 18.78
C MET A 394 12.61 -21.42 17.88
N ALA A 395 13.80 -21.56 18.48
CA ALA A 395 15.06 -21.59 17.73
C ALA A 395 15.07 -22.74 16.72
N LYS A 396 14.65 -23.95 17.13
CA LYS A 396 14.52 -25.11 16.24
C LYS A 396 13.55 -24.88 15.08
N HIS A 397 12.39 -24.28 15.35
CA HIS A 397 11.41 -23.95 14.30
C HIS A 397 11.98 -22.93 13.32
N MET A 398 12.61 -21.85 13.79
CA MET A 398 13.25 -20.86 12.91
C MET A 398 14.35 -21.49 12.05
N ILE A 399 15.27 -22.25 12.63
CA ILE A 399 16.37 -22.90 11.90
C ILE A 399 15.81 -23.90 10.87
N SER A 400 14.89 -24.77 11.26
CA SER A 400 14.37 -25.81 10.35
C SER A 400 13.47 -25.26 9.25
N ILE A 401 12.66 -24.24 9.54
CA ILE A 401 11.73 -23.67 8.58
C ILE A 401 12.47 -22.69 7.67
N LEU A 402 13.14 -21.69 8.21
CA LEU A 402 13.81 -20.65 7.42
C LEU A 402 15.07 -21.18 6.72
N GLY A 403 15.70 -22.23 7.27
CA GLY A 403 16.83 -22.91 6.65
C GLY A 403 18.03 -21.97 6.45
N SER A 404 18.67 -22.07 5.28
CA SER A 404 19.83 -21.25 4.92
C SER A 404 19.51 -19.76 4.78
N ALA A 405 18.25 -19.36 4.66
CA ALA A 405 17.87 -17.94 4.61
C ALA A 405 18.02 -17.26 5.98
N LEU A 406 17.97 -18.01 7.09
CA LEU A 406 18.20 -17.47 8.42
C LEU A 406 19.68 -17.14 8.62
N LEU A 407 19.98 -15.91 9.01
CA LEU A 407 21.33 -15.51 9.37
C LEU A 407 21.68 -16.06 10.75
N THR A 408 22.63 -16.98 10.82
CA THR A 408 23.09 -17.64 12.07
C THR A 408 24.52 -17.28 12.46
N SER A 409 25.25 -16.56 11.61
CA SER A 409 26.59 -16.06 11.84
C SER A 409 26.81 -14.75 11.08
N PRO A 410 27.83 -13.96 11.42
CA PRO A 410 28.29 -12.87 10.57
C PRO A 410 28.61 -13.35 9.14
N LEU A 411 28.53 -12.45 8.16
CA LEU A 411 28.77 -12.77 6.74
C LEU A 411 30.24 -13.10 6.44
N GLU A 412 31.16 -12.51 7.20
CA GLU A 412 32.60 -12.68 7.07
C GLU A 412 33.17 -13.48 8.24
N ASP A 413 34.34 -14.09 8.03
CA ASP A 413 35.07 -14.86 9.04
C ASP A 413 35.76 -13.98 10.11
N GLN A 414 35.73 -12.66 9.92
CA GLN A 414 36.29 -11.68 10.84
C GLN A 414 35.17 -10.88 11.54
N MET A 415 35.50 -10.33 12.71
CA MET A 415 34.55 -9.49 13.46
C MET A 415 34.17 -8.26 12.63
N PRO A 416 32.90 -8.09 12.25
CA PRO A 416 32.50 -6.96 11.43
C PRO A 416 32.68 -5.65 12.18
N THR A 417 33.04 -4.59 11.46
CA THR A 417 33.18 -3.23 12.02
C THR A 417 31.97 -2.34 11.71
N ALA A 418 31.07 -2.80 10.84
CA ALA A 418 29.88 -2.08 10.41
C ALA A 418 28.75 -3.06 10.07
N PHE A 419 27.54 -2.52 9.90
CA PHE A 419 26.43 -3.31 9.38
C PHE A 419 26.67 -3.71 7.93
N PRO A 420 26.24 -4.92 7.51
CA PRO A 420 26.16 -5.25 6.09
C PRO A 420 25.13 -4.37 5.38
N SER A 421 25.21 -4.33 4.05
CA SER A 421 24.22 -3.62 3.25
C SER A 421 22.95 -4.45 3.02
N PRO A 422 21.81 -3.81 2.70
CA PRO A 422 20.63 -4.53 2.20
C PRO A 422 20.97 -5.43 1.00
N GLN A 423 21.89 -5.01 0.13
CA GLN A 423 22.36 -5.79 -1.01
C GLN A 423 23.05 -7.09 -0.59
N ASP A 424 23.94 -7.05 0.41
CA ASP A 424 24.67 -8.23 0.92
C ASP A 424 23.73 -9.22 1.63
N LEU A 425 22.60 -8.72 2.11
CA LEU A 425 21.63 -9.46 2.92
C LEU A 425 20.37 -9.85 2.14
N LYS A 426 20.40 -9.80 0.80
CA LYS A 426 19.27 -10.25 -0.03
C LYS A 426 18.85 -11.68 0.31
N GLY A 427 17.54 -11.89 0.44
CA GLY A 427 16.94 -13.18 0.78
C GLY A 427 17.23 -13.66 2.21
N ARG A 428 17.74 -12.80 3.10
CA ARG A 428 18.08 -13.18 4.48
C ARG A 428 17.04 -12.75 5.51
N PHE A 429 16.91 -13.56 6.55
CA PHE A 429 16.18 -13.23 7.78
C PHE A 429 17.16 -12.87 8.89
N ILE A 430 16.90 -11.75 9.57
CA ILE A 430 17.70 -11.27 10.70
C ILE A 430 16.83 -11.32 11.96
N ILE A 431 17.34 -11.90 13.04
CA ILE A 431 16.62 -11.91 14.33
C ILE A 431 17.05 -10.69 15.14
N LYS A 432 16.06 -9.89 15.55
CA LYS A 432 16.20 -8.90 16.63
C LYS A 432 15.75 -9.54 17.93
N GLY A 433 16.57 -9.43 18.96
CA GLY A 433 16.28 -9.94 20.30
C GLY A 433 17.45 -9.81 21.26
N LYS A 434 17.36 -10.48 22.41
CA LYS A 434 18.44 -10.50 23.42
C LYS A 434 19.53 -11.52 23.08
N ARG A 435 20.75 -11.26 23.53
CA ARG A 435 21.92 -12.15 23.38
C ARG A 435 22.69 -12.23 24.70
N LEU A 436 23.12 -13.43 25.09
CA LEU A 436 23.87 -13.71 26.31
C LEU A 436 25.26 -13.06 26.30
N ASN A 437 25.99 -13.24 25.21
CA ASN A 437 27.37 -12.77 25.07
C ASN A 437 27.50 -11.62 24.06
N LYS A 438 28.65 -10.96 24.05
CA LYS A 438 29.03 -10.09 22.92
C LYS A 438 29.26 -10.95 21.65
N LEU A 439 29.25 -10.29 20.49
CA LEU A 439 29.34 -10.99 19.20
C LEU A 439 30.77 -11.49 18.93
N ASP A 440 31.79 -10.82 19.47
CA ASP A 440 33.20 -11.22 19.43
C ASP A 440 33.46 -12.63 19.98
N ALA A 441 32.65 -13.08 20.94
CA ALA A 441 32.69 -14.43 21.50
C ALA A 441 32.49 -15.54 20.44
N VAL A 442 31.92 -15.23 19.27
CA VAL A 442 31.80 -16.17 18.14
C VAL A 442 33.16 -16.45 17.49
N PHE A 443 34.08 -15.48 17.51
CA PHE A 443 35.39 -15.56 16.85
C PHE A 443 36.50 -16.02 17.80
N SER A 444 36.35 -15.75 19.10
CA SER A 444 37.22 -16.33 20.11
C SER A 444 36.72 -17.73 20.45
N ASN A 445 37.43 -18.78 20.05
CA ASN A 445 37.12 -20.20 20.37
C ASN A 445 36.90 -20.53 21.87
N THR A 446 37.05 -19.55 22.77
CA THR A 446 36.48 -19.55 24.12
C THR A 446 34.97 -19.29 24.09
N SER A 447 34.18 -20.33 23.80
CA SER A 447 32.78 -20.33 24.24
C SER A 447 32.78 -20.41 25.77
N PRO A 448 32.27 -19.41 26.51
CA PRO A 448 31.90 -19.66 27.90
C PRO A 448 30.86 -20.79 27.84
N GLY A 449 31.06 -21.89 28.58
CA GLY A 449 30.14 -23.04 28.65
C GLY A 449 28.80 -22.71 29.33
N VAL A 450 28.24 -21.54 29.05
CA VAL A 450 27.00 -21.02 29.63
C VAL A 450 25.86 -21.43 28.69
N GLU A 451 25.23 -22.55 29.02
CA GLU A 451 24.08 -23.08 28.27
C GLU A 451 22.82 -22.21 28.46
N GLU A 452 22.71 -21.55 29.62
CA GLU A 452 21.56 -20.72 30.01
C GLU A 452 22.05 -19.61 30.97
N ASP A 453 21.58 -18.37 30.78
CA ASP A 453 21.85 -17.25 31.71
C ASP A 453 20.70 -16.23 31.69
N CYS A 454 20.75 -15.27 32.60
CA CYS A 454 19.75 -14.24 32.81
C CYS A 454 20.11 -12.93 32.08
N VAL A 455 19.16 -12.37 31.34
CA VAL A 455 19.26 -11.06 30.67
C VAL A 455 18.23 -10.08 31.24
N SER A 456 18.52 -8.78 31.19
CA SER A 456 17.64 -7.75 31.74
C SER A 456 16.31 -7.65 30.97
N GLU A 457 15.19 -7.46 31.67
CA GLU A 457 13.88 -7.20 31.07
C GLU A 457 13.68 -5.80 30.47
N GLU A 458 14.47 -4.82 30.91
CA GLU A 458 14.32 -3.40 30.52
C GLU A 458 14.57 -3.13 29.02
N ASP A 459 15.01 -4.14 28.27
CA ASP A 459 15.39 -4.07 26.85
C ASP A 459 14.23 -4.40 25.88
N GLU A 460 13.08 -4.90 26.36
CA GLU A 460 11.95 -5.39 25.51
C GLU A 460 10.57 -4.78 25.87
N ALA A 461 10.49 -3.75 26.71
CA ALA A 461 9.21 -3.35 27.30
C ALA A 461 8.27 -2.57 26.35
N ALA A 462 7.49 -3.26 25.53
CA ALA A 462 6.14 -2.81 25.13
C ALA A 462 5.13 -3.27 26.20
N GLU A 463 5.03 -2.48 27.27
CA GLU A 463 3.98 -2.50 28.30
C GLU A 463 3.60 -3.85 28.94
N THR A 464 4.24 -4.13 30.08
CA THR A 464 3.51 -4.64 31.25
C THR A 464 3.64 -3.62 32.38
N SER A 465 2.75 -2.63 32.43
CA SER A 465 2.52 -1.87 33.66
C SER A 465 1.72 -2.76 34.63
N ASN A 466 2.43 -3.64 35.34
CA ASN A 466 2.12 -4.16 36.69
C ASN A 466 3.01 -5.34 37.12
N SER A 467 4.23 -5.48 36.60
CA SER A 467 5.26 -6.21 37.37
C SER A 467 5.61 -5.33 38.57
N LYS A 468 5.10 -5.72 39.74
CA LYS A 468 5.49 -5.17 41.05
C LYS A 468 6.99 -4.90 41.02
N THR A 469 7.39 -3.66 41.28
CA THR A 469 8.69 -3.43 41.92
C THR A 469 8.65 -4.28 43.18
N ASP A 470 9.31 -5.44 43.15
CA ASP A 470 9.64 -6.12 44.39
C ASP A 470 10.32 -5.07 45.28
N THR A 471 9.91 -5.06 46.54
CA THR A 471 10.21 -4.04 47.56
C THR A 471 11.70 -3.84 47.88
N ASN A 472 12.60 -4.34 47.03
CA ASN A 472 14.05 -4.30 47.14
C ASN A 472 14.79 -3.77 45.88
N GLY A 473 14.11 -3.22 44.87
CA GLY A 473 14.78 -2.56 43.73
C GLY A 473 15.63 -3.48 42.83
N GLN A 474 15.37 -4.79 42.84
CA GLN A 474 16.01 -5.72 41.91
C GLN A 474 15.31 -5.70 40.54
N LYS A 475 16.08 -5.42 39.48
CA LYS A 475 15.64 -5.50 38.09
C LYS A 475 15.21 -6.93 37.74
N SER A 476 14.07 -7.09 37.06
CA SER A 476 13.60 -8.39 36.61
C SER A 476 14.54 -8.96 35.52
N LYS A 477 14.79 -10.27 35.62
CA LYS A 477 15.76 -11.02 34.82
C LYS A 477 15.02 -12.16 34.11
N ILE A 478 15.07 -12.17 32.77
CA ILE A 478 14.56 -13.29 31.96
C ILE A 478 15.68 -14.28 31.72
N LYS A 479 15.38 -15.57 31.89
CA LYS A 479 16.28 -16.65 31.45
C LYS A 479 16.23 -16.76 29.93
N LEU A 480 17.40 -16.78 29.30
CA LEU A 480 17.54 -16.87 27.85
C LEU A 480 18.26 -18.17 27.46
N ALA A 481 17.65 -18.96 26.59
CA ALA A 481 18.24 -20.17 26.04
C ALA A 481 19.35 -19.81 25.03
N LYS A 482 20.52 -20.44 25.15
CA LYS A 482 21.64 -20.20 24.24
C LYS A 482 21.28 -20.36 22.78
N GLN A 483 20.47 -21.37 22.43
CA GLN A 483 20.05 -21.64 21.05
C GLN A 483 19.27 -20.47 20.42
N LEU A 484 18.49 -19.74 21.21
CA LEU A 484 17.76 -18.56 20.74
C LEU A 484 18.67 -17.33 20.70
N SER A 485 19.50 -17.16 21.75
CA SER A 485 20.51 -16.10 21.83
C SER A 485 21.47 -16.10 20.63
N ASP A 486 21.91 -17.29 20.20
CA ASP A 486 22.90 -17.43 19.14
C ASP A 486 22.39 -16.96 17.77
N LEU A 487 21.07 -16.94 17.55
CA LEU A 487 20.44 -16.44 16.31
C LEU A 487 20.48 -14.92 16.19
N VAL A 488 20.76 -14.19 17.27
CA VAL A 488 20.81 -12.72 17.27
C VAL A 488 22.22 -12.27 16.89
N ILE A 489 22.40 -11.80 15.66
CA ILE A 489 23.70 -11.36 15.11
C ILE A 489 23.84 -9.84 15.12
N TYR A 490 23.13 -9.15 14.21
CA TYR A 490 23.30 -7.71 14.01
C TYR A 490 22.30 -6.83 14.78
N CYS A 491 21.23 -7.41 15.34
CA CYS A 491 20.15 -6.67 15.99
C CYS A 491 20.01 -7.06 17.47
N LYS A 492 21.09 -6.90 18.25
CA LYS A 492 21.07 -7.19 19.70
C LYS A 492 20.34 -6.06 20.45
N SER A 493 19.23 -6.39 21.11
CA SER A 493 18.50 -5.47 21.99
C SER A 493 19.33 -5.09 23.22
N VAL A 494 19.47 -3.80 23.50
CA VAL A 494 20.07 -3.25 24.72
C VAL A 494 19.33 -1.99 25.21
N HIS A 495 19.40 -1.73 26.52
CA HIS A 495 18.84 -0.54 27.13
C HIS A 495 19.53 0.74 26.64
N PHE A 496 18.73 1.78 26.40
CA PHE A 496 19.24 3.09 26.06
C PHE A 496 19.44 3.97 27.31
N SER A 497 20.70 4.20 27.68
CA SER A 497 21.09 5.03 28.83
C SER A 497 21.52 6.47 28.47
N GLY A 498 21.38 6.89 27.21
CA GLY A 498 21.79 8.22 26.72
C GLY A 498 22.70 8.12 25.49
N PHE A 499 22.79 9.21 24.72
CA PHE A 499 23.54 9.23 23.47
C PHE A 499 25.05 9.09 23.69
N GLU A 500 25.61 9.75 24.71
CA GLU A 500 27.02 9.66 25.08
C GLU A 500 27.37 8.24 25.53
N HIS A 501 26.53 7.64 26.37
CA HIS A 501 26.72 6.26 26.79
C HIS A 501 26.68 5.29 25.60
N ALA A 502 25.71 5.45 24.71
CA ALA A 502 25.59 4.62 23.52
C ALA A 502 26.81 4.75 22.59
N LYS A 503 27.33 5.97 22.42
CA LYS A 503 28.54 6.24 21.63
C LYS A 503 29.78 5.54 22.21
N ASP A 504 29.97 5.63 23.52
CA ASP A 504 31.21 5.18 24.16
C ASP A 504 31.21 3.70 24.56
N LYS A 505 30.03 3.10 24.79
CA LYS A 505 29.90 1.78 25.42
C LYS A 505 29.19 0.73 24.58
N GLN A 506 28.38 1.11 23.59
CA GLN A 506 27.63 0.15 22.79
C GLN A 506 28.36 -0.18 21.48
N ALA A 507 28.28 -1.44 21.05
CA ALA A 507 28.79 -1.88 19.74
C ALA A 507 27.79 -1.54 18.61
N PHE A 508 28.22 -1.49 17.35
CA PHE A 508 27.34 -1.08 16.23
C PHE A 508 26.10 -2.00 16.11
N TYR A 509 26.26 -3.31 16.36
CA TYR A 509 25.21 -4.33 16.32
C TYR A 509 24.27 -4.30 17.56
N GLU A 510 24.53 -3.41 18.52
CA GLU A 510 23.66 -3.18 19.67
C GLU A 510 22.69 -2.04 19.36
N MET A 511 21.41 -2.32 19.56
CA MET A 511 20.33 -1.44 19.15
C MET A 511 19.32 -1.24 20.28
N SER A 512 18.57 -0.14 20.24
CA SER A 512 17.57 0.17 21.27
C SER A 512 16.17 0.36 20.69
N SER A 513 15.18 -0.07 21.48
CA SER A 513 13.76 0.16 21.19
C SER A 513 13.21 1.26 22.09
N PHE A 514 12.40 2.16 21.54
CA PHE A 514 11.87 3.33 22.21
C PHE A 514 10.34 3.38 22.09
N LYS A 515 9.66 3.62 23.22
CA LYS A 515 8.26 4.04 23.20
C LYS A 515 8.13 5.38 22.47
N GLU A 516 7.05 5.54 21.70
CA GLU A 516 6.81 6.73 20.85
C GLU A 516 7.06 8.07 21.58
N SER A 517 6.58 8.23 22.82
CA SER A 517 6.66 9.50 23.54
C SER A 517 8.10 9.89 23.87
N LYS A 518 8.93 8.90 24.23
CA LYS A 518 10.36 9.10 24.49
C LYS A 518 11.10 9.44 23.20
N ALA A 519 10.82 8.71 22.12
CA ALA A 519 11.50 8.91 20.84
C ALA A 519 11.17 10.27 20.22
N VAL A 520 9.90 10.69 20.24
CA VAL A 520 9.46 11.99 19.74
C VAL A 520 10.10 13.11 20.56
N ASN A 521 10.10 13.00 21.89
CA ASN A 521 10.76 14.00 22.73
C ASN A 521 12.27 14.12 22.44
N LEU A 522 12.97 13.01 22.20
CA LEU A 522 14.39 13.04 21.79
C LEU A 522 14.58 13.67 20.41
N ALA A 523 13.68 13.40 19.46
CA ALA A 523 13.74 14.00 18.12
C ALA A 523 13.53 15.52 18.15
N GLU A 524 12.70 16.01 19.06
CA GLU A 524 12.39 17.44 19.22
C GLU A 524 13.45 18.20 20.03
N THR A 525 14.00 17.59 21.08
CA THR A 525 14.91 18.27 22.01
C THR A 525 16.38 18.02 21.72
N ALA A 526 16.70 16.95 21.00
CA ALA A 526 18.06 16.49 20.73
C ALA A 526 18.20 15.88 19.32
N GLY A 527 17.55 16.49 18.33
CA GLY A 527 17.45 15.98 16.96
C GLY A 527 18.81 15.64 16.33
N ASN A 528 19.78 16.56 16.37
CA ASN A 528 21.12 16.30 15.85
C ASN A 528 21.84 15.12 16.54
N ALA A 529 21.76 15.03 17.88
CA ALA A 529 22.36 13.92 18.63
C ALA A 529 21.72 12.57 18.26
N PHE A 530 20.40 12.57 18.05
CA PHE A 530 19.69 11.36 17.63
C PHE A 530 20.06 10.94 16.20
N ILE A 531 20.24 11.91 15.28
CA ILE A 531 20.74 11.65 13.94
C ILE A 531 22.12 10.97 14.01
N HIS A 532 23.06 11.50 14.79
CA HIS A 532 24.40 10.91 14.98
C HIS A 532 24.34 9.49 15.56
N HIS A 533 23.45 9.25 16.53
CA HIS A 533 23.21 7.90 17.05
C HIS A 533 22.75 6.95 15.92
N ASN A 534 21.79 7.38 15.11
CA ASN A 534 21.25 6.62 13.99
C ASN A 534 22.21 6.47 12.79
N MET A 535 23.36 7.17 12.76
CA MET A 535 24.43 6.92 11.78
C MET A 535 25.29 5.71 12.13
N THR A 536 25.22 5.22 13.37
CA THR A 536 26.09 4.12 13.85
C THR A 536 25.31 2.96 14.44
N LYS A 537 24.05 3.19 14.83
CA LYS A 537 23.14 2.21 15.46
C LYS A 537 21.81 2.13 14.71
N LEU A 538 21.03 1.12 15.05
CA LEU A 538 19.61 1.04 14.70
C LEU A 538 18.75 1.50 15.88
N SER A 539 17.67 2.24 15.56
CA SER A 539 16.63 2.61 16.53
C SER A 539 15.28 2.05 16.08
N ARG A 540 14.61 1.33 16.98
CA ARG A 540 13.22 0.88 16.79
C ARG A 540 12.28 1.75 17.61
N ILE A 541 11.17 2.18 17.01
CA ILE A 541 10.12 2.93 17.69
C ILE A 541 8.81 2.17 17.53
N TYR A 542 8.02 2.12 18.60
CA TYR A 542 6.74 1.44 18.63
C TYR A 542 5.66 2.30 19.32
N PRO A 543 4.38 2.10 18.97
CA PRO A 543 3.26 2.82 19.55
C PRO A 543 3.13 2.63 21.06
N ALA A 544 2.59 3.61 21.76
CA ALA A 544 2.28 3.48 23.20
C ALA A 544 1.14 2.47 23.44
N GLY A 545 1.20 1.70 24.53
CA GLY A 545 0.14 0.73 24.87
C GLY A 545 -1.21 1.38 25.22
N SER A 546 -1.24 2.68 25.52
CA SER A 546 -2.47 3.46 25.63
C SER A 546 -3.28 3.52 24.32
N ARG A 547 -2.66 3.25 23.16
CA ARG A 547 -3.31 3.18 21.84
C ARG A 547 -4.01 1.85 21.63
N THR A 548 -4.94 1.54 22.52
CA THR A 548 -5.68 0.26 22.52
C THR A 548 -6.51 0.04 21.25
N ASP A 549 -6.88 1.12 20.55
CA ASP A 549 -7.55 1.13 19.25
C ASP A 549 -6.62 0.85 18.05
N SER A 550 -5.32 0.64 18.30
CA SER A 550 -4.27 0.51 17.29
C SER A 550 -4.07 1.75 16.42
N SER A 551 -4.38 2.95 16.93
CA SER A 551 -3.98 4.21 16.28
C SER A 551 -2.46 4.30 16.10
N ASN A 552 -2.01 5.14 15.17
CA ASN A 552 -0.60 5.35 14.88
C ASN A 552 -0.14 6.73 15.37
N TYR A 553 1.15 6.84 15.72
CA TYR A 553 1.83 8.11 15.96
C TYR A 553 2.42 8.63 14.65
N ASN A 554 2.65 9.95 14.56
CA ASN A 554 3.25 10.56 13.37
C ASN A 554 4.71 10.06 13.18
N PRO A 555 5.03 9.35 12.07
CA PRO A 555 6.37 8.82 11.84
C PRO A 555 7.39 9.86 11.35
N VAL A 556 6.94 11.03 10.88
CA VAL A 556 7.75 12.00 10.13
C VAL A 556 8.87 12.59 10.98
N SER A 557 8.59 12.99 12.22
CA SER A 557 9.61 13.56 13.12
C SER A 557 10.75 12.57 13.40
N LEU A 558 10.44 11.27 13.45
CA LEU A 558 11.42 10.22 13.71
C LEU A 558 12.27 9.93 12.46
N TRP A 559 11.67 9.96 11.26
CA TRP A 559 12.45 9.91 10.01
C TRP A 559 13.34 11.14 9.85
N ASN A 560 12.88 12.32 10.25
CA ASN A 560 13.70 13.54 10.27
C ASN A 560 14.90 13.41 11.24
N ALA A 561 14.75 12.66 12.33
CA ALA A 561 15.82 12.30 13.25
C ALA A 561 16.66 11.07 12.80
N GLY A 562 16.39 10.52 11.62
CA GLY A 562 17.14 9.41 11.03
C GLY A 562 16.78 8.03 11.60
N CYS A 563 15.68 7.86 12.34
CA CYS A 563 15.29 6.56 12.87
C CYS A 563 14.91 5.58 11.74
N GLN A 564 15.42 4.35 11.79
CA GLN A 564 15.26 3.36 10.71
C GLN A 564 13.98 2.54 10.84
N ILE A 565 13.70 2.02 12.04
CA ILE A 565 12.63 1.05 12.29
C ILE A 565 11.48 1.77 13.02
N VAL A 566 10.72 2.57 12.27
CA VAL A 566 9.56 3.31 12.79
C VAL A 566 8.32 2.43 12.62
N ALA A 567 8.02 1.60 13.62
CA ALA A 567 7.00 0.55 13.52
C ALA A 567 5.59 1.11 13.72
N LEU A 568 4.68 0.78 12.80
CA LEU A 568 3.29 1.21 12.81
C LEU A 568 2.31 0.02 12.81
N ASN A 569 1.09 0.25 13.28
CA ASN A 569 -0.03 -0.68 13.22
C ASN A 569 -0.59 -0.73 11.77
N PHE A 570 -0.18 -1.74 10.98
CA PHE A 570 -0.51 -1.88 9.56
C PHE A 570 -2.00 -2.12 9.28
N GLN A 571 -2.74 -2.63 10.27
CA GLN A 571 -4.16 -2.90 10.20
C GLN A 571 -5.05 -1.65 10.32
N THR A 572 -4.46 -0.49 10.63
CA THR A 572 -5.15 0.78 10.90
C THR A 572 -5.01 1.77 9.74
N PRO A 573 -6.05 1.95 8.92
CA PRO A 573 -6.19 3.08 8.00
C PRO A 573 -6.02 4.40 8.74
N SER A 574 -5.04 5.21 8.33
CA SER A 574 -4.69 6.46 9.01
C SER A 574 -3.76 7.30 8.14
N LYS A 575 -3.67 8.62 8.41
CA LYS A 575 -2.71 9.50 7.73
C LYS A 575 -1.28 8.96 7.86
N GLU A 576 -0.93 8.46 9.02
CA GLU A 576 0.40 7.91 9.34
C GLU A 576 0.73 6.70 8.45
N MET A 577 -0.26 5.84 8.20
CA MET A 577 -0.11 4.69 7.32
C MET A 577 -0.02 5.09 5.84
N ASP A 578 -0.75 6.15 5.44
CA ASP A 578 -0.63 6.73 4.10
C ASP A 578 0.78 7.30 3.87
N LEU A 579 1.33 8.02 4.85
CA LEU A 579 2.70 8.56 4.81
C LEU A 579 3.74 7.44 4.72
N ASN A 580 3.55 6.35 5.50
CA ASN A 580 4.41 5.17 5.43
C ASN A 580 4.39 4.53 4.04
N GLN A 581 3.20 4.20 3.53
CA GLN A 581 3.08 3.60 2.19
C GLN A 581 3.58 4.54 1.09
N GLY A 582 3.38 5.85 1.24
CA GLY A 582 3.91 6.86 0.32
C GLY A 582 5.42 6.88 0.30
N ARG A 583 6.08 6.93 1.47
CA ARG A 583 7.55 6.92 1.57
C ARG A 583 8.17 5.66 0.94
N PHE A 584 7.59 4.49 1.21
CA PHE A 584 8.11 3.20 0.73
C PHE A 584 7.59 2.79 -0.66
N ARG A 585 6.86 3.66 -1.36
CA ARG A 585 6.43 3.42 -2.76
C ARG A 585 7.59 3.52 -3.75
N SER A 586 8.55 4.40 -3.50
CA SER A 586 9.73 4.56 -4.37
C SER A 586 10.75 3.44 -4.16
N ASN A 587 11.72 3.35 -5.07
CA ASN A 587 12.88 2.46 -4.96
C ASN A 587 12.47 0.98 -5.02
N GLY A 588 11.72 0.60 -6.05
CA GLY A 588 11.36 -0.80 -6.30
C GLY A 588 10.30 -1.36 -5.37
N VAL A 589 9.60 -0.50 -4.60
CA VAL A 589 8.79 -0.93 -3.44
C VAL A 589 9.59 -1.90 -2.55
N SER A 590 10.90 -1.64 -2.41
CA SER A 590 11.82 -2.56 -1.74
C SER A 590 11.58 -2.65 -0.22
N GLY A 591 10.89 -1.67 0.35
CA GLY A 591 10.76 -1.47 1.79
C GLY A 591 11.99 -0.84 2.45
N TYR A 592 12.98 -0.43 1.64
CA TYR A 592 14.18 0.29 2.06
C TYR A 592 14.32 1.60 1.27
N VAL A 593 14.52 2.71 1.98
CA VAL A 593 14.78 4.02 1.37
C VAL A 593 16.05 4.60 1.96
N LEU A 594 17.04 4.90 1.13
CA LEU A 594 18.32 5.45 1.55
C LEU A 594 18.10 6.83 2.17
N LYS A 595 18.68 7.07 3.34
CA LYS A 595 18.63 8.36 4.02
C LYS A 595 19.39 9.44 3.22
N PRO A 596 18.96 10.71 3.28
CA PRO A 596 19.70 11.83 2.70
C PRO A 596 21.16 11.87 3.19
N GLY A 597 22.06 12.42 2.36
CA GLY A 597 23.49 12.43 2.66
C GLY A 597 23.84 13.08 4.01
N PHE A 598 23.12 14.15 4.39
CA PHE A 598 23.32 14.85 5.66
C PHE A 598 22.85 14.06 6.90
N GLN A 599 22.08 12.98 6.74
CA GLN A 599 21.75 12.03 7.81
C GLN A 599 22.70 10.83 7.88
N ARG A 600 23.73 10.80 7.01
CA ARG A 600 24.75 9.74 6.94
C ARG A 600 26.17 10.27 7.10
N TYR A 601 26.34 11.59 7.08
CA TYR A 601 27.64 12.24 7.18
C TYR A 601 28.00 12.58 8.64
N PRO A 602 29.08 12.02 9.20
CA PRO A 602 29.44 12.23 10.62
C PRO A 602 29.71 13.68 11.02
N GLY A 603 30.01 14.57 10.07
CA GLY A 603 30.22 16.00 10.33
C GLY A 603 28.95 16.85 10.18
N THR A 604 27.76 16.25 10.22
CA THR A 604 26.51 16.99 10.01
C THR A 604 26.15 17.86 11.21
N GLU A 605 25.72 19.09 10.92
CA GLU A 605 25.09 20.02 11.86
C GLU A 605 23.58 20.13 11.62
N PHE A 606 23.02 19.23 10.80
CA PHE A 606 21.59 19.23 10.51
C PHE A 606 20.79 18.99 11.79
N ASP A 607 19.85 19.91 12.07
CA ASP A 607 18.85 19.78 13.10
C ASP A 607 17.46 20.07 12.49
N PRO A 608 16.52 19.10 12.52
CA PRO A 608 15.20 19.28 11.91
C PRO A 608 14.37 20.42 12.50
N MET A 609 14.56 20.74 13.79
CA MET A 609 13.80 21.77 14.50
C MET A 609 14.39 23.16 14.30
N THR A 610 15.72 23.23 14.17
CA THR A 610 16.49 24.47 14.07
C THR A 610 17.41 24.44 12.84
N LEU A 611 16.80 24.60 11.67
CA LEU A 611 17.52 24.57 10.40
C LEU A 611 18.60 25.67 10.32
N THR A 612 19.87 25.27 10.40
CA THR A 612 21.02 26.14 10.14
C THR A 612 21.39 26.10 8.65
N LYS A 613 22.37 26.93 8.24
CA LYS A 613 22.84 26.94 6.85
C LYS A 613 23.68 25.68 6.58
N GLY A 614 23.28 24.87 5.61
CA GLY A 614 24.02 23.67 5.22
C GLY A 614 23.48 23.00 3.96
N PRO A 615 24.07 21.84 3.56
CA PRO A 615 23.73 21.15 2.31
C PRO A 615 22.30 20.59 2.25
N TRP A 616 21.59 20.53 3.38
CA TRP A 616 20.18 20.13 3.46
C TRP A 616 19.22 21.21 2.94
N LEU A 617 19.61 22.49 2.91
CA LEU A 617 18.77 23.60 2.42
C LEU A 617 18.75 23.68 0.90
N LYS A 618 18.21 22.65 0.25
CA LYS A 618 17.95 22.65 -1.20
C LYS A 618 16.60 23.28 -1.48
N ARG A 619 16.47 24.56 -1.18
CA ARG A 619 15.18 25.25 -1.20
C ARG A 619 14.48 25.11 -2.54
N LYS A 620 13.21 24.70 -2.51
CA LYS A 620 12.34 24.59 -3.67
C LYS A 620 11.07 25.40 -3.49
N THR A 621 10.56 25.93 -4.58
CA THR A 621 9.19 26.43 -4.66
C THR A 621 8.36 25.40 -5.44
N PHE A 622 7.36 24.82 -4.77
CA PHE A 622 6.46 23.83 -5.34
C PHE A 622 5.14 24.50 -5.72
N HIS A 623 4.91 24.65 -7.02
CA HIS A 623 3.64 25.11 -7.57
C HIS A 623 2.79 23.92 -7.99
N ILE A 624 1.50 24.00 -7.69
CA ILE A 624 0.53 22.99 -8.09
C ILE A 624 -0.77 23.68 -8.49
N MET A 625 -1.32 23.31 -9.63
CA MET A 625 -2.68 23.62 -10.03
C MET A 625 -3.51 22.34 -9.99
N VAL A 626 -4.54 22.31 -9.15
CA VAL A 626 -5.54 21.24 -9.13
C VAL A 626 -6.58 21.58 -10.19
N ILE A 627 -6.55 20.85 -11.30
CA ILE A 627 -7.36 21.15 -12.50
C ILE A 627 -8.72 20.48 -12.36
N SER A 628 -8.74 19.15 -12.36
CA SER A 628 -9.97 18.35 -12.33
C SER A 628 -9.77 17.00 -11.64
N ALA A 629 -10.85 16.28 -11.39
CA ALA A 629 -10.82 14.86 -11.05
C ALA A 629 -11.72 14.06 -11.98
N GLN A 630 -11.52 12.74 -12.01
CA GLN A 630 -12.31 11.82 -12.81
C GLN A 630 -12.85 10.71 -11.91
N GLN A 631 -14.12 10.37 -12.09
CA GLN A 631 -14.81 9.17 -11.60
C GLN A 631 -14.61 8.86 -10.12
N LEU A 632 -14.76 9.88 -9.27
CA LEU A 632 -14.70 9.73 -7.82
C LEU A 632 -15.80 8.77 -7.33
N PRO A 633 -15.45 7.81 -6.46
CA PRO A 633 -16.39 6.79 -6.02
C PRO A 633 -17.51 7.39 -5.17
N LYS A 634 -18.71 6.81 -5.28
CA LYS A 634 -19.80 7.08 -4.35
C LYS A 634 -19.47 6.46 -2.99
N LEU A 635 -19.56 7.26 -1.93
CA LEU A 635 -19.33 6.80 -0.56
C LEU A 635 -20.52 6.00 -0.03
N ASN A 636 -21.75 6.47 -0.27
CA ASN A 636 -22.97 5.81 0.19
C ASN A 636 -23.71 5.10 -0.96
N LYS A 637 -23.30 3.87 -1.28
CA LYS A 637 -23.90 3.06 -2.36
C LYS A 637 -25.38 2.70 -2.12
N ASP A 638 -25.83 2.68 -0.86
CA ASP A 638 -27.21 2.35 -0.50
C ASP A 638 -28.16 3.55 -0.68
N LYS A 639 -27.63 4.78 -0.66
CA LYS A 639 -28.38 6.00 -0.94
C LYS A 639 -28.16 6.42 -2.39
N CYS A 640 -28.95 5.88 -3.33
CA CYS A 640 -28.81 6.18 -4.76
C CYS A 640 -28.83 7.69 -5.11
N LYS A 641 -29.45 8.54 -4.28
CA LYS A 641 -29.50 10.00 -4.46
C LYS A 641 -28.32 10.78 -3.85
N SER A 642 -27.49 10.16 -3.03
CA SER A 642 -26.31 10.81 -2.46
C SER A 642 -25.29 10.98 -3.57
N ILE A 643 -24.83 12.21 -3.78
CA ILE A 643 -23.74 12.56 -4.69
C ILE A 643 -22.70 13.25 -3.82
N VAL A 644 -21.42 13.04 -4.15
CA VAL A 644 -20.33 13.64 -3.38
C VAL A 644 -20.13 15.10 -3.79
N ASP A 645 -19.71 15.91 -2.83
CA ASP A 645 -19.35 17.32 -2.95
C ASP A 645 -17.82 17.46 -2.81
N PRO A 646 -17.02 17.08 -3.83
CA PRO A 646 -15.61 16.87 -3.61
C PRO A 646 -14.84 18.17 -3.39
N LEU A 647 -13.86 18.11 -2.48
CA LEU A 647 -12.76 19.05 -2.36
C LEU A 647 -11.42 18.31 -2.38
N VAL A 648 -10.36 19.01 -2.76
CA VAL A 648 -8.99 18.46 -2.79
C VAL A 648 -8.10 19.24 -1.83
N LYS A 649 -7.48 18.52 -0.90
CA LYS A 649 -6.46 19.04 0.01
C LYS A 649 -5.08 18.50 -0.40
N VAL A 650 -4.11 19.39 -0.44
CA VAL A 650 -2.69 19.10 -0.72
C VAL A 650 -1.90 19.40 0.55
N GLU A 651 -1.33 18.36 1.14
CA GLU A 651 -0.52 18.42 2.37
C GLU A 651 0.95 18.15 2.05
N ILE A 652 1.84 18.93 2.68
CA ILE A 652 3.27 18.68 2.72
C ILE A 652 3.61 18.22 4.14
N ASP A 653 4.29 17.08 4.26
CA ASP A 653 4.73 16.51 5.52
C ASP A 653 6.26 16.28 5.46
N GLY A 654 7.02 16.96 6.32
CA GLY A 654 8.50 16.91 6.29
C GLY A 654 9.12 17.44 7.57
N VAL A 655 10.18 18.23 7.46
CA VAL A 655 10.65 19.02 8.60
C VAL A 655 9.55 20.01 9.05
N PRO A 656 9.50 20.44 10.32
CA PRO A 656 8.48 21.38 10.79
C PRO A 656 8.35 22.65 9.94
N ALA A 657 9.46 23.16 9.39
CA ALA A 657 9.46 24.33 8.52
C ALA A 657 8.75 24.13 7.16
N ASP A 658 8.62 22.88 6.71
CA ASP A 658 8.00 22.54 5.42
C ASP A 658 6.55 22.06 5.58
N THR A 659 6.17 21.65 6.80
CA THR A 659 4.86 21.03 7.06
C THR A 659 3.73 22.05 6.96
N CYS A 660 2.85 21.88 5.97
CA CYS A 660 1.71 22.77 5.74
C CYS A 660 0.65 22.12 4.83
N SER A 661 -0.53 22.75 4.70
CA SER A 661 -1.58 22.26 3.81
C SER A 661 -2.40 23.39 3.17
N LYS A 662 -2.89 23.15 1.96
CA LYS A 662 -3.85 24.03 1.24
C LYS A 662 -4.96 23.17 0.62
N GLU A 663 -6.13 23.74 0.43
CA GLU A 663 -7.30 23.03 -0.10
C GLU A 663 -8.07 23.88 -1.11
N THR A 664 -8.77 23.21 -2.02
CA THR A 664 -9.67 23.84 -2.99
C THR A 664 -11.02 24.16 -2.38
N ARG A 665 -11.85 24.94 -3.07
CA ARG A 665 -13.30 24.96 -2.78
C ARG A 665 -13.93 23.57 -3.02
N SER A 666 -15.07 23.31 -2.40
CA SER A 666 -15.89 22.15 -2.74
C SER A 666 -16.68 22.40 -4.03
N ILE A 667 -16.97 21.33 -4.78
CA ILE A 667 -17.84 21.36 -5.95
C ILE A 667 -19.11 20.59 -5.61
N GLU A 668 -20.26 21.25 -5.71
CA GLU A 668 -21.52 20.61 -5.32
C GLU A 668 -21.97 19.57 -6.35
N ASN A 669 -22.36 18.39 -5.85
CA ASN A 669 -23.04 17.30 -6.54
C ASN A 669 -22.36 16.83 -7.86
N ASN A 670 -21.03 16.83 -7.90
CA ASN A 670 -20.28 16.31 -9.04
C ASN A 670 -19.05 15.52 -8.61
N GLY A 671 -19.17 14.20 -8.52
CA GLY A 671 -18.05 13.28 -8.36
C GLY A 671 -17.51 12.69 -9.67
N PHE A 672 -18.13 12.93 -10.82
CA PHE A 672 -17.72 12.27 -12.06
C PHE A 672 -16.61 13.00 -12.79
N ASN A 673 -16.70 14.32 -12.93
CA ASN A 673 -15.71 15.15 -13.62
C ASN A 673 -15.61 16.58 -13.02
N PRO A 674 -15.45 16.73 -11.69
CA PRO A 674 -15.31 18.05 -11.06
C PRO A 674 -14.07 18.80 -11.58
N MET A 675 -14.17 20.12 -11.72
CA MET A 675 -13.08 21.00 -12.19
C MET A 675 -12.93 22.24 -11.29
N TRP A 676 -11.73 22.42 -10.72
CA TRP A 676 -11.40 23.49 -9.79
C TRP A 676 -10.59 24.61 -10.43
N ASN A 677 -9.53 24.26 -11.18
CA ASN A 677 -8.53 25.19 -11.71
C ASN A 677 -7.89 26.09 -10.64
N GLU A 678 -7.65 25.56 -9.44
CA GLU A 678 -7.08 26.30 -8.31
C GLU A 678 -5.58 26.07 -8.18
N THR A 679 -4.83 27.14 -7.93
CA THR A 679 -3.36 27.10 -7.84
C THR A 679 -2.87 27.35 -6.42
N PHE A 680 -1.92 26.53 -5.99
CA PHE A 680 -1.22 26.65 -4.73
C PHE A 680 0.30 26.76 -4.96
N GLN A 681 0.96 27.37 -3.98
CA GLN A 681 2.42 27.43 -3.89
C GLN A 681 2.85 27.02 -2.48
N PHE A 682 3.91 26.22 -2.39
CA PHE A 682 4.54 25.80 -1.15
C PHE A 682 6.03 26.10 -1.20
N ASP A 683 6.58 26.64 -0.11
CA ASP A 683 8.02 26.89 0.02
C ASP A 683 8.64 25.76 0.84
N ILE A 684 9.58 25.03 0.24
CA ILE A 684 10.15 23.80 0.80
C ILE A 684 11.62 24.05 1.10
N GLN A 685 12.04 23.89 2.35
CA GLN A 685 13.42 24.06 2.80
C GLN A 685 14.26 22.79 2.59
N VAL A 686 13.72 21.61 2.91
CA VAL A 686 14.43 20.33 2.91
C VAL A 686 13.66 19.28 2.07
N PRO A 687 13.68 19.40 0.73
CA PRO A 687 12.86 18.56 -0.15
C PRO A 687 13.15 17.05 -0.05
N GLU A 688 14.38 16.66 0.33
CA GLU A 688 14.77 15.25 0.46
C GLU A 688 14.07 14.51 1.61
N LEU A 689 13.47 15.22 2.56
CA LEU A 689 12.67 14.63 3.65
C LEU A 689 11.16 14.79 3.45
N ALA A 690 10.73 15.69 2.56
CA ALA A 690 9.33 16.04 2.34
C ALA A 690 8.54 14.95 1.58
N LEU A 691 7.32 14.71 2.04
CA LEU A 691 6.28 13.94 1.37
C LEU A 691 5.17 14.90 0.94
N VAL A 692 4.53 14.61 -0.20
CA VAL A 692 3.29 15.29 -0.61
C VAL A 692 2.14 14.29 -0.57
N ARG A 693 1.02 14.72 0.00
CA ARG A 693 -0.20 13.93 0.13
C ARG A 693 -1.38 14.69 -0.45
N PHE A 694 -2.05 14.06 -1.40
CA PHE A 694 -3.31 14.50 -1.99
C PHE A 694 -4.44 13.78 -1.26
N LEU A 695 -5.43 14.53 -0.81
CA LEU A 695 -6.58 14.03 -0.09
C LEU A 695 -7.84 14.57 -0.75
N VAL A 696 -8.73 13.67 -1.16
CA VAL A 696 -10.02 14.02 -1.75
C VAL A 696 -11.10 13.64 -0.75
N GLU A 697 -11.91 14.61 -0.37
CA GLU A 697 -12.94 14.45 0.65
C GLU A 697 -14.31 14.89 0.12
N ASP A 698 -15.36 14.29 0.67
CA ASP A 698 -16.76 14.68 0.46
C ASP A 698 -17.12 15.75 1.50
N TYR A 699 -17.33 16.98 1.06
CA TYR A 699 -17.58 18.12 1.94
C TYR A 699 -18.93 17.99 2.64
N ASP A 700 -18.94 18.12 3.97
CA ASP A 700 -20.17 18.20 4.76
C ASP A 700 -20.15 19.44 5.66
N SER A 701 -21.10 20.35 5.44
CA SER A 701 -21.25 21.57 6.27
C SER A 701 -21.61 21.31 7.74
N THR A 702 -22.09 20.11 8.07
CA THR A 702 -22.64 19.76 9.39
C THR A 702 -21.83 18.70 10.14
N SER A 703 -20.92 18.00 9.46
CA SER A 703 -20.12 16.92 10.04
C SER A 703 -18.69 16.92 9.52
N GLN A 704 -17.89 15.93 9.90
CA GLN A 704 -16.54 15.80 9.37
C GLN A 704 -16.61 15.25 7.95
N ASN A 705 -15.80 15.81 7.04
CA ASN A 705 -15.75 15.33 5.67
C ASN A 705 -15.38 13.83 5.61
N ASP A 706 -16.05 13.10 4.73
CA ASP A 706 -15.75 11.69 4.51
C ASP A 706 -14.65 11.53 3.44
N LEU A 707 -13.72 10.60 3.68
CA LEU A 707 -12.63 10.32 2.74
C LEU A 707 -13.14 9.64 1.46
N ILE A 708 -12.92 10.28 0.30
CA ILE A 708 -13.14 9.72 -1.04
C ILE A 708 -11.91 8.91 -1.47
N GLY A 709 -10.73 9.52 -1.40
CA GLY A 709 -9.47 8.87 -1.77
C GLY A 709 -8.25 9.69 -1.39
N GLN A 710 -7.09 9.04 -1.38
CA GLN A 710 -5.82 9.69 -1.06
C GLN A 710 -4.68 9.18 -1.96
N TYR A 711 -3.64 9.99 -2.12
CA TYR A 711 -2.38 9.55 -2.72
C TYR A 711 -1.19 10.25 -2.06
N CYS A 712 -0.18 9.49 -1.65
CA CYS A 712 1.03 10.02 -1.00
C CYS A 712 2.30 9.50 -1.67
N LEU A 713 3.31 10.37 -1.81
CA LEU A 713 4.63 10.04 -2.36
C LEU A 713 5.72 11.03 -1.90
N PRO A 714 7.01 10.67 -1.99
CA PRO A 714 8.10 11.61 -1.74
C PRO A 714 8.11 12.75 -2.74
N LEU A 715 8.38 13.97 -2.28
CA LEU A 715 8.47 15.16 -3.13
C LEU A 715 9.52 14.99 -4.23
N THR A 716 10.61 14.29 -3.93
CA THR A 716 11.69 13.98 -4.88
C THR A 716 11.31 12.96 -5.95
N SER A 717 10.16 12.29 -5.82
CA SER A 717 9.65 11.31 -6.79
C SER A 717 8.51 11.87 -7.65
N LEU A 718 8.29 13.18 -7.61
CA LEU A 718 7.36 13.89 -8.48
C LEU A 718 7.94 14.12 -9.87
N GLN A 719 7.04 14.19 -10.85
CA GLN A 719 7.33 14.75 -12.16
C GLN A 719 6.66 16.14 -12.31
N ASN A 720 7.29 17.01 -13.11
CA ASN A 720 6.75 18.34 -13.45
C ASN A 720 5.74 18.26 -14.62
N GLY A 721 4.99 19.32 -14.86
CA GLY A 721 3.99 19.43 -15.92
C GLY A 721 2.63 18.84 -15.57
N TYR A 722 1.84 18.53 -16.60
CA TYR A 722 0.52 17.92 -16.49
C TYR A 722 0.62 16.44 -16.16
N ARG A 723 0.02 16.03 -15.04
CA ARG A 723 0.11 14.67 -14.51
C ARG A 723 -1.23 14.18 -13.98
N HIS A 724 -1.44 12.87 -14.10
CA HIS A 724 -2.52 12.17 -13.41
C HIS A 724 -2.04 11.68 -12.03
N VAL A 725 -2.86 11.92 -11.01
CA VAL A 725 -2.68 11.40 -9.64
C VAL A 725 -3.70 10.30 -9.42
N PRO A 726 -3.31 9.01 -9.41
CA PRO A 726 -4.25 7.94 -9.14
C PRO A 726 -4.72 8.01 -7.68
N LEU A 727 -6.00 7.74 -7.41
CA LEU A 727 -6.52 7.76 -6.04
C LEU A 727 -6.54 6.37 -5.42
N LEU A 728 -6.23 6.31 -4.13
CA LEU A 728 -6.27 5.10 -3.32
C LEU A 728 -7.39 5.20 -2.29
N THR A 729 -7.96 4.06 -1.95
CA THR A 729 -8.85 3.94 -0.80
C THR A 729 -8.10 4.19 0.50
N LYS A 730 -8.83 4.33 1.61
CA LYS A 730 -8.26 4.38 2.97
C LYS A 730 -7.35 3.20 3.34
N HIS A 731 -7.42 2.08 2.61
CA HIS A 731 -6.58 0.91 2.84
C HIS A 731 -5.31 0.88 1.97
N GLY A 732 -5.14 1.87 1.09
CA GLY A 732 -4.03 1.95 0.13
C GLY A 732 -4.27 1.21 -1.18
N ASP A 733 -5.47 0.65 -1.39
CA ASP A 733 -5.84 -0.02 -2.64
C ASP A 733 -6.22 1.00 -3.72
N VAL A 734 -5.75 0.81 -4.96
CA VAL A 734 -6.11 1.68 -6.11
C VAL A 734 -7.61 1.69 -6.33
N ILE A 735 -8.19 2.88 -6.50
CA ILE A 735 -9.57 3.08 -6.93
C ILE A 735 -9.56 3.10 -8.46
N PRO A 736 -10.17 2.12 -9.14
CA PRO A 736 -10.16 2.05 -10.61
C PRO A 736 -10.72 3.33 -11.24
N SER A 737 -10.02 3.85 -12.24
CA SER A 737 -10.40 5.03 -13.03
C SER A 737 -10.54 6.35 -12.27
N ALA A 738 -10.39 6.35 -10.93
CA ALA A 738 -10.45 7.56 -10.12
C ALA A 738 -9.08 8.22 -10.03
N GLY A 739 -8.99 9.48 -10.41
CA GLY A 739 -7.75 10.23 -10.40
C GLY A 739 -7.96 11.74 -10.39
N LEU A 740 -6.94 12.47 -9.95
CA LEU A 740 -6.84 13.91 -10.19
C LEU A 740 -6.05 14.15 -11.47
N PHE A 741 -6.33 15.24 -12.14
CA PHE A 741 -5.48 15.83 -13.16
C PHE A 741 -4.93 17.15 -12.62
N VAL A 742 -3.61 17.27 -12.59
CA VAL A 742 -2.91 18.40 -11.96
C VAL A 742 -1.80 18.91 -12.87
N HIS A 743 -1.40 20.16 -12.67
CA HIS A 743 -0.18 20.70 -13.25
C HIS A 743 0.81 21.06 -12.13
N LEU A 744 2.05 20.58 -12.19
CA LEU A 744 3.02 20.65 -11.10
C LEU A 744 4.34 21.26 -11.56
N MET A 745 4.93 22.14 -10.77
CA MET A 745 6.28 22.66 -11.02
C MET A 745 7.06 22.74 -9.71
N LEU A 746 8.09 21.90 -9.58
CA LEU A 746 9.06 21.94 -8.49
C LEU A 746 10.33 22.64 -8.97
N LEU A 747 10.49 23.91 -8.59
CA LEU A 747 11.57 24.78 -9.07
C LEU A 747 12.55 25.08 -7.95
N ASP A 748 13.82 25.31 -8.28
CA ASP A 748 14.78 25.88 -7.33
C ASP A 748 14.28 27.26 -6.86
N ALA A 749 14.26 27.45 -5.54
CA ALA A 749 13.94 28.75 -4.97
C ALA A 749 15.07 29.73 -5.29
N LYS A 750 14.71 30.94 -5.73
CA LYS A 750 15.66 32.01 -6.07
C LYS A 750 16.36 32.60 -4.85
#